data_AF-A0A9C7QAD5-F1
#
_entry.id   AF-A0A9C7QAD5-F1
#
_cell.length_a   1.000
_cell.length_b   1.000
_cell.length_c   1.000
_cell.angle_alpha   90.00
_cell.angle_beta   90.00
_cell.angle_gamma   90.00
#
_symmetry.space_group_name_H-M   'P 1'
#
loop_
_entity.id
_entity.type
_entity.pdbx_description
1 polymer ?
#
loop_
_entity_poly.entity_id
_entity_poly.type
_entity_poly.pdbx_seq_one_letter_code
_entity_poly.pdbx_strand_id
1 'polypeptide(L)'
;MSALAAATATGPITTILSSEVRAASGDIPPLVCHSTSSFLDASGGELTDSSIIAVWAEDTATNHDADSNGDATLYSSGTSIPLVVSDSNVVAFGSMLVEDGTNWQQGNEEFVLNAWDAELGGSGTVLFDEGHGQYYDLASFSKFESYAENNGYTVTATSNLSADLGSADAAVITSPSTAFSSSELDDLATFVAGGGTLFVHDQSDYNDNDTTANLNDFASYLGLSFRFNDDEVLDTSNNGGADYKPLTSQFNTAFDYFTDRDGLGLDKSKTYTVDVTKVSDGDTVTVQFADGSTESIRILGIDTPEKASNSSAERIQEWEGIESMTYLQTWGSNATDFGKSELGGATVELSFDQNEPLRDTYGRVLGYIHYDATGDGTRDDFYNLRAVETGNARVYGSGSSYHDDIWRAEDTARSNGTGVWGQSDPDASSEIRNRAVDDLFLPQAASVKTASGGVSDSRVPIYAESTATQSGGYTYSGDIPLAAVDDAANVAVVGSPLIDESYESSEGFAVDTSDYENFVFLTNLIDYVSDRSGDILIDGGHGQFDASYAVSNDDAAYYQRYLEGVDLSFDQANDLDTFDLSRWQAIIVTTPANAFTQAEIDALTSFVADGGAVVLVGAGTAPSGARTNLNDLASALGTDLRINGDHVTDGTNNVNGDSGIPTTTVFDTTFPLFDAYDGSTGGGSGGSGNGDLSIAQIHEDAAGNDNNNLNDEYVVFENPGTGSIDLSGWTVEDEAAHTYAFPSGFTLDAGAQVTLHTGTGSDTSSDLYWGNTGTAIWNNGGDTVSVYDDSGALYTSESY
;
A
#
# COMPACT_ATOMS: atom_id res chain seq x y z
N MET A 1 -13.95 31.32 -0.82
CA MET A 1 -15.03 32.32 -0.97
C MET A 1 -15.91 31.92 -2.16
N SER A 2 -17.20 31.66 -1.89
CA SER A 2 -18.44 31.86 -2.69
C SER A 2 -18.39 31.94 -4.23
N ALA A 3 -19.33 31.43 -5.02
CA ALA A 3 -20.56 30.63 -4.85
C ALA A 3 -21.15 30.34 -6.25
N LEU A 4 -21.94 29.26 -6.33
CA LEU A 4 -22.88 28.79 -7.37
C LEU A 4 -23.50 29.83 -8.33
N ALA A 5 -23.73 29.39 -9.59
CA ALA A 5 -24.99 29.63 -10.30
C ALA A 5 -25.28 28.53 -11.34
N ALA A 6 -26.32 27.73 -11.10
CA ALA A 6 -26.90 26.78 -12.04
C ALA A 6 -27.89 27.49 -13.00
N ALA A 7 -27.93 27.06 -14.26
CA ALA A 7 -29.00 27.36 -15.20
C ALA A 7 -29.35 26.10 -16.01
N THR A 8 -30.61 25.67 -15.94
CA THR A 8 -31.18 24.57 -16.71
C THR A 8 -31.74 25.05 -18.04
N ALA A 9 -31.46 24.33 -19.13
CA ALA A 9 -32.24 24.37 -20.38
C ALA A 9 -32.19 23.02 -21.09
N THR A 10 -33.37 22.49 -21.41
CA THR A 10 -33.65 21.19 -22.04
C THR A 10 -33.65 21.24 -23.56
N GLY A 11 -33.02 20.28 -24.24
CA GLY A 11 -33.29 19.90 -25.65
C GLY A 11 -32.06 19.37 -26.42
N PRO A 12 -32.18 18.32 -27.25
CA PRO A 12 -31.10 17.34 -27.45
C PRO A 12 -30.23 17.66 -28.66
N ILE A 13 -28.91 17.73 -28.46
CA ILE A 13 -27.92 17.57 -29.53
C ILE A 13 -26.73 16.78 -28.96
N THR A 14 -26.46 15.67 -29.63
CA THR A 14 -25.32 14.79 -29.52
C THR A 14 -24.00 15.57 -29.59
N THR A 15 -23.26 15.60 -28.48
CA THR A 15 -21.80 15.58 -28.47
C THR A 15 -21.37 14.93 -27.15
N ILE A 16 -20.81 13.73 -27.26
CA ILE A 16 -20.05 13.10 -26.18
C ILE A 16 -18.85 14.03 -25.97
N LEU A 17 -18.84 14.77 -24.87
CA LEU A 17 -17.63 15.42 -24.40
C LEU A 17 -16.92 14.35 -23.56
N SER A 18 -15.88 13.76 -24.15
CA SER A 18 -14.90 12.99 -23.40
C SER A 18 -14.28 13.91 -22.36
N SER A 19 -14.41 13.53 -21.10
CA SER A 19 -13.56 14.05 -20.04
C SER A 19 -12.49 13.00 -19.80
N GLU A 20 -11.54 12.93 -20.73
CA GLU A 20 -10.29 12.17 -20.54
C GLU A 20 -9.44 12.87 -19.48
N VAL A 21 -8.66 12.09 -18.76
CA VAL A 21 -7.76 12.54 -17.70
C VAL A 21 -6.75 13.50 -18.32
N ARG A 22 -7.05 14.80 -18.23
CA ARG A 22 -6.13 15.86 -18.65
C ARG A 22 -4.97 15.87 -17.65
N ALA A 23 -3.74 15.99 -18.12
CA ALA A 23 -2.71 16.61 -17.30
C ALA A 23 -3.30 17.92 -16.74
N ALA A 24 -3.11 18.18 -15.45
CA ALA A 24 -3.73 19.33 -14.79
C ALA A 24 -3.38 20.69 -15.45
N SER A 25 -2.36 20.74 -16.32
CA SER A 25 -1.90 21.91 -17.06
C SER A 25 -2.36 22.01 -18.53
N GLY A 26 -2.72 20.90 -19.19
CA GLY A 26 -2.91 20.84 -20.64
C GLY A 26 -1.62 20.66 -21.46
N ASP A 27 -0.55 20.20 -20.82
CA ASP A 27 0.72 19.80 -21.45
C ASP A 27 0.91 18.27 -21.33
N ILE A 28 1.80 17.69 -22.14
CA ILE A 28 2.14 16.26 -22.07
C ILE A 28 2.73 15.83 -20.70
N PRO A 29 2.59 14.55 -20.29
CA PRO A 29 3.31 13.98 -19.14
C PRO A 29 4.85 14.09 -19.26
N PRO A 30 5.60 13.85 -18.16
CA PRO A 30 7.06 13.78 -18.19
C PRO A 30 7.59 12.78 -19.24
N LEU A 31 8.70 13.12 -19.88
CA LEU A 31 9.34 12.27 -20.89
C LEU A 31 10.30 11.30 -20.23
N VAL A 32 10.28 10.04 -20.67
CA VAL A 32 11.29 9.05 -20.27
C VAL A 32 12.35 8.93 -21.36
N CYS A 33 13.60 9.26 -21.03
CA CYS A 33 14.70 9.31 -21.97
C CYS A 33 15.61 8.09 -21.78
N HIS A 34 15.16 6.91 -22.26
CA HIS A 34 15.90 5.66 -22.12
C HIS A 34 17.26 5.71 -22.84
N SER A 35 18.36 5.43 -22.13
CA SER A 35 19.73 5.40 -22.67
C SER A 35 20.04 6.64 -23.51
N THR A 36 19.84 7.81 -22.92
CA THR A 36 19.99 9.09 -23.63
C THR A 36 21.41 9.64 -23.54
N SER A 37 21.89 10.21 -24.65
CA SER A 37 23.02 11.13 -24.69
C SER A 37 22.54 12.58 -24.54
N SER A 38 23.50 13.50 -24.37
CA SER A 38 23.27 14.94 -24.35
C SER A 38 23.79 15.63 -25.61
N PHE A 39 23.61 16.94 -25.69
CA PHE A 39 24.08 17.76 -26.82
C PHE A 39 25.18 18.74 -26.41
N LEU A 40 26.07 19.11 -27.33
CA LEU A 40 27.14 20.08 -27.15
C LEU A 40 26.97 21.27 -28.09
N ASP A 41 27.68 22.36 -27.84
CA ASP A 41 27.77 23.47 -28.79
C ASP A 41 28.63 23.09 -30.02
N ALA A 42 28.59 23.91 -31.06
CA ALA A 42 29.36 23.67 -32.29
C ALA A 42 30.89 23.60 -32.10
N SER A 43 31.42 23.99 -30.94
CA SER A 43 32.84 23.86 -30.58
C SER A 43 33.17 22.61 -29.76
N GLY A 44 32.15 21.80 -29.40
CA GLY A 44 32.26 20.64 -28.52
C GLY A 44 32.27 21.01 -27.04
N GLY A 45 31.76 22.19 -26.66
CA GLY A 45 31.58 22.62 -25.27
C GLY A 45 30.13 22.46 -24.79
N GLU A 46 29.87 22.85 -23.54
CA GLU A 46 28.51 22.84 -22.96
C GLU A 46 27.53 23.72 -23.77
N LEU A 47 26.43 23.13 -24.24
CA LEU A 47 25.36 23.84 -24.93
C LEU A 47 24.43 24.49 -23.92
N THR A 48 24.41 25.83 -23.91
CA THR A 48 23.58 26.64 -23.00
C THR A 48 22.61 27.58 -23.72
N ASP A 49 22.59 27.56 -25.05
CA ASP A 49 21.70 28.39 -25.84
C ASP A 49 20.27 27.83 -25.82
N SER A 50 19.46 28.32 -24.89
CA SER A 50 18.04 27.94 -24.76
C SER A 50 17.18 28.21 -26.00
N SER A 51 17.66 28.97 -27.00
CA SER A 51 16.88 29.21 -28.21
C SER A 51 16.77 28.00 -29.13
N ILE A 52 17.61 26.98 -28.93
CA ILE A 52 17.60 25.72 -29.68
C ILE A 52 17.34 24.49 -28.80
N ILE A 53 17.19 24.64 -27.47
CA ILE A 53 17.00 23.50 -26.56
C ILE A 53 15.52 23.38 -26.22
N ALA A 54 14.90 22.25 -26.56
CA ALA A 54 13.49 21.99 -26.27
C ALA A 54 13.29 21.32 -24.90
N VAL A 55 14.19 20.42 -24.50
CA VAL A 55 14.08 19.62 -23.27
C VAL A 55 15.42 19.55 -22.57
N TRP A 56 15.42 19.71 -21.24
CA TRP A 56 16.56 19.44 -20.37
C TRP A 56 16.32 18.21 -19.50
N ALA A 57 17.39 17.58 -19.00
CA ALA A 57 17.29 16.67 -17.87
C ALA A 57 16.93 17.43 -16.59
N GLU A 58 16.40 16.72 -15.58
CA GLU A 58 16.19 17.31 -14.24
C GLU A 58 17.53 17.70 -13.60
N ASP A 59 17.50 18.65 -12.65
CA ASP A 59 18.72 19.17 -11.98
C ASP A 59 19.52 18.10 -11.20
N THR A 60 18.89 16.95 -10.93
CA THR A 60 19.49 15.78 -10.29
C THR A 60 20.31 14.91 -11.24
N ALA A 61 20.11 15.07 -12.55
CA ALA A 61 20.78 14.26 -13.55
C ALA A 61 22.26 14.64 -13.68
N THR A 62 23.06 13.64 -14.05
CA THR A 62 24.48 13.79 -14.35
C THR A 62 24.81 13.05 -15.63
N ASN A 63 25.78 13.54 -16.40
CA ASN A 63 26.32 12.79 -17.52
C ASN A 63 27.71 12.22 -17.21
N HIS A 64 28.04 11.11 -17.84
CA HIS A 64 29.34 10.46 -17.69
C HIS A 64 29.79 9.77 -18.99
N ASP A 65 31.09 9.51 -19.05
CA ASP A 65 31.76 8.70 -20.07
C ASP A 65 31.64 7.23 -19.66
N ALA A 66 30.68 6.50 -20.23
CA ALA A 66 30.31 5.15 -19.79
C ALA A 66 31.35 4.11 -20.24
N ASP A 67 31.96 4.29 -21.41
CA ASP A 67 32.99 3.38 -21.93
C ASP A 67 34.42 3.73 -21.48
N SER A 68 34.59 4.93 -20.90
CA SER A 68 35.84 5.47 -20.37
C SER A 68 36.94 5.69 -21.42
N ASN A 69 36.57 5.91 -22.69
CA ASN A 69 37.51 6.13 -23.78
C ASN A 69 38.00 7.60 -23.83
N GLY A 70 37.25 8.54 -23.23
CA GLY A 70 37.61 9.95 -23.05
C GLY A 70 37.15 10.92 -24.14
N ASP A 71 36.17 10.57 -24.96
CA ASP A 71 35.54 11.42 -25.98
C ASP A 71 34.24 12.12 -25.51
N ALA A 72 33.65 11.69 -24.39
CA ALA A 72 32.55 12.39 -23.73
C ALA A 72 32.93 13.79 -23.21
N THR A 73 32.04 14.77 -23.40
CA THR A 73 32.14 16.07 -22.71
C THR A 73 31.20 16.12 -21.50
N LEU A 74 31.78 16.22 -20.31
CA LEU A 74 31.01 16.27 -19.06
C LEU A 74 30.50 17.67 -18.77
N TYR A 75 29.21 17.78 -18.45
CA TYR A 75 28.61 19.03 -18.03
C TYR A 75 29.02 19.39 -16.61
N SER A 76 29.34 20.66 -16.40
CA SER A 76 29.65 21.20 -15.09
C SER A 76 28.45 21.11 -14.15
N SER A 77 28.71 20.85 -12.87
CA SER A 77 27.67 20.85 -11.83
C SER A 77 26.89 22.18 -11.84
N GLY A 78 25.56 22.09 -11.93
CA GLY A 78 24.64 23.23 -11.99
C GLY A 78 24.38 23.78 -13.41
N THR A 79 24.98 23.20 -14.45
CA THR A 79 24.60 23.45 -15.85
C THR A 79 23.56 22.41 -16.27
N SER A 80 22.39 22.86 -16.76
CA SER A 80 21.35 21.96 -17.25
C SER A 80 21.79 21.18 -18.49
N ILE A 81 21.51 19.88 -18.51
CA ILE A 81 21.92 18.96 -19.58
C ILE A 81 20.82 18.93 -20.66
N PRO A 82 21.07 19.32 -21.92
CA PRO A 82 20.08 19.29 -22.98
C PRO A 82 19.86 17.87 -23.50
N LEU A 83 18.60 17.46 -23.65
CA LEU A 83 18.17 16.13 -24.12
C LEU A 83 17.45 16.15 -25.47
N VAL A 84 16.92 17.30 -25.87
CA VAL A 84 16.32 17.51 -27.20
C VAL A 84 16.64 18.91 -27.69
N VAL A 85 17.09 19.02 -28.94
CA VAL A 85 17.43 20.30 -29.58
C VAL A 85 16.78 20.44 -30.95
N SER A 86 16.52 21.68 -31.38
CA SER A 86 16.00 22.00 -32.71
C SER A 86 16.74 23.22 -33.28
N ASP A 87 17.40 23.03 -34.43
CA ASP A 87 18.07 24.08 -35.19
C ASP A 87 17.91 23.83 -36.69
N SER A 88 17.52 24.87 -37.44
CA SER A 88 17.55 24.87 -38.90
C SER A 88 16.81 23.69 -39.57
N ASN A 89 15.60 23.38 -39.11
CA ASN A 89 14.78 22.22 -39.52
C ASN A 89 15.43 20.85 -39.22
N VAL A 90 16.34 20.80 -38.25
CA VAL A 90 16.86 19.55 -37.70
C VAL A 90 16.47 19.48 -36.23
N VAL A 91 15.60 18.54 -35.90
CA VAL A 91 15.24 18.22 -34.52
C VAL A 91 16.02 16.98 -34.13
N ALA A 92 16.83 17.08 -33.08
CA ALA A 92 17.65 15.98 -32.60
C ALA A 92 17.27 15.57 -31.18
N PHE A 93 17.16 14.25 -30.98
CA PHE A 93 16.82 13.61 -29.72
C PHE A 93 18.02 12.81 -29.23
N GLY A 94 18.36 12.94 -27.95
CA GLY A 94 19.45 12.16 -27.34
C GLY A 94 19.11 10.68 -27.17
N SER A 95 17.87 10.27 -27.46
CA SER A 95 17.43 8.88 -27.35
C SER A 95 16.42 8.46 -28.41
N MET A 96 16.19 7.15 -28.49
CA MET A 96 15.13 6.51 -29.27
C MET A 96 13.77 6.61 -28.53
N LEU A 97 13.26 7.83 -28.33
CA LEU A 97 12.11 8.13 -27.46
C LEU A 97 10.84 7.30 -27.72
N VAL A 98 10.66 6.76 -28.92
CA VAL A 98 9.41 6.11 -29.38
C VAL A 98 9.66 4.73 -30.01
N GLU A 99 10.74 4.05 -29.62
CA GLU A 99 10.96 2.64 -30.01
C GLU A 99 9.93 1.71 -29.35
N ASP A 100 9.68 0.53 -29.92
CA ASP A 100 8.56 -0.34 -29.54
C ASP A 100 8.58 -0.85 -28.07
N GLY A 101 9.74 -0.83 -27.43
CA GLY A 101 9.98 -1.09 -26.00
C GLY A 101 9.70 0.09 -25.07
N THR A 102 9.36 1.26 -25.61
CA THR A 102 8.95 2.44 -24.84
C THR A 102 7.72 2.13 -24.00
N ASN A 103 7.73 2.65 -22.77
CA ASN A 103 6.56 2.63 -21.91
C ASN A 103 5.57 3.71 -22.37
N TRP A 104 4.55 3.31 -23.12
CA TRP A 104 3.51 4.18 -23.68
C TRP A 104 2.60 4.85 -22.65
N GLN A 105 2.82 4.63 -21.36
CA GLN A 105 2.16 5.39 -20.31
C GLN A 105 2.80 6.79 -20.11
N GLN A 106 3.90 7.07 -20.80
CA GLN A 106 4.57 8.37 -20.84
C GLN A 106 4.27 9.06 -22.16
N GLY A 107 4.15 10.39 -22.17
CA GLY A 107 3.78 11.19 -23.36
C GLY A 107 4.87 11.30 -24.43
N ASN A 108 5.74 10.28 -24.57
CA ASN A 108 6.86 10.28 -25.49
C ASN A 108 6.40 10.32 -26.95
N GLU A 109 5.42 9.50 -27.33
CA GLU A 109 4.84 9.50 -28.67
C GLU A 109 4.08 10.79 -28.96
N GLU A 110 3.39 11.34 -27.97
CA GLU A 110 2.71 12.61 -28.09
C GLU A 110 3.72 13.71 -28.40
N PHE A 111 4.82 13.75 -27.65
CA PHE A 111 5.93 14.70 -27.85
C PHE A 111 6.57 14.59 -29.22
N VAL A 112 6.96 13.39 -29.65
CA VAL A 112 7.62 13.20 -30.95
C VAL A 112 6.67 13.58 -32.09
N LEU A 113 5.38 13.23 -31.98
CA LEU A 113 4.39 13.61 -32.98
C LEU A 113 4.06 15.12 -32.94
N ASN A 114 4.05 15.75 -31.76
CA ASN A 114 3.97 17.22 -31.64
C ASN A 114 5.16 17.91 -32.33
N ALA A 115 6.37 17.38 -32.18
CA ALA A 115 7.54 17.89 -32.90
C ALA A 115 7.38 17.72 -34.42
N TRP A 116 6.85 16.59 -34.88
CA TRP A 116 6.52 16.39 -36.30
C TRP A 116 5.47 17.38 -36.80
N ASP A 117 4.43 17.64 -36.01
CA ASP A 117 3.37 18.58 -36.36
C ASP A 117 3.87 20.01 -36.42
N ALA A 118 4.73 20.40 -35.47
CA ALA A 118 5.32 21.74 -35.43
C ALA A 118 6.19 22.03 -36.65
N GLU A 119 6.98 21.04 -37.09
CA GLU A 119 7.90 21.20 -38.23
C GLU A 119 7.21 20.97 -39.60
N LEU A 120 6.20 20.10 -39.67
CA LEU A 120 5.58 19.68 -40.94
C LEU A 120 4.15 20.19 -41.15
N GLY A 121 3.51 20.72 -40.10
CA GLY A 121 2.15 21.26 -40.16
C GLY A 121 1.04 20.22 -40.12
N GLY A 122 1.28 19.06 -39.50
CA GLY A 122 0.25 18.06 -39.16
C GLY A 122 -0.02 16.95 -40.19
N SER A 123 0.81 16.82 -41.23
CA SER A 123 0.78 15.70 -42.18
C SER A 123 2.04 15.74 -43.06
N GLY A 124 2.42 14.61 -43.65
CA GLY A 124 3.54 14.56 -44.59
C GLY A 124 4.04 13.15 -44.86
N THR A 125 4.98 13.02 -45.80
CA THR A 125 5.72 11.79 -46.06
C THR A 125 7.04 11.82 -45.31
N VAL A 126 7.25 10.86 -44.40
CA VAL A 126 8.45 10.73 -43.58
C VAL A 126 9.21 9.48 -43.99
N LEU A 127 10.47 9.65 -44.42
CA LEU A 127 11.35 8.55 -44.76
C LEU A 127 12.11 8.08 -43.54
N PHE A 128 12.14 6.79 -43.26
CA PHE A 128 12.99 6.21 -42.24
C PHE A 128 14.27 5.66 -42.89
N ASP A 129 15.43 6.17 -42.51
CA ASP A 129 16.70 5.71 -43.10
C ASP A 129 17.09 4.32 -42.58
N GLU A 130 17.32 3.40 -43.51
CA GLU A 130 17.85 2.04 -43.29
C GLU A 130 19.08 1.79 -44.18
N GLY A 131 19.61 2.84 -44.81
CA GLY A 131 20.74 2.76 -45.75
C GLY A 131 22.12 2.77 -45.10
N HIS A 132 22.21 3.16 -43.82
CA HIS A 132 23.48 3.47 -43.15
C HIS A 132 23.77 2.55 -41.94
N GLY A 133 23.20 1.35 -41.96
CA GLY A 133 23.48 0.31 -40.98
C GLY A 133 22.91 0.62 -39.60
N GLN A 134 21.71 1.20 -39.59
CA GLN A 134 20.93 1.44 -38.39
C GLN A 134 20.74 0.15 -37.59
N TYR A 135 20.93 0.23 -36.27
CA TYR A 135 20.48 -0.83 -35.36
C TYR A 135 18.96 -0.77 -35.17
N TYR A 136 18.42 0.45 -35.00
CA TYR A 136 17.00 0.73 -34.90
C TYR A 136 16.44 1.13 -36.28
N ASP A 137 15.89 0.16 -36.98
CA ASP A 137 15.19 0.31 -38.25
C ASP A 137 13.70 0.65 -38.03
N LEU A 138 12.92 0.90 -39.09
CA LEU A 138 11.50 1.28 -38.93
C LEU A 138 10.69 0.19 -38.20
N ALA A 139 11.07 -1.09 -38.35
CA ALA A 139 10.41 -2.19 -37.68
C ALA A 139 10.56 -2.14 -36.15
N SER A 140 11.55 -1.41 -35.64
CA SER A 140 11.73 -1.12 -34.21
C SER A 140 10.82 0.00 -33.69
N PHE A 141 10.07 0.68 -34.58
CA PHE A 141 9.15 1.79 -34.26
C PHE A 141 7.73 1.51 -34.77
N SER A 142 7.35 0.24 -34.95
CA SER A 142 6.10 -0.14 -35.63
C SER A 142 4.83 0.41 -34.94
N LYS A 143 4.87 0.58 -33.62
CA LYS A 143 3.77 1.19 -32.84
C LYS A 143 3.66 2.67 -33.12
N PHE A 144 4.79 3.38 -33.09
CA PHE A 144 4.82 4.82 -33.39
C PHE A 144 4.53 5.10 -34.87
N GLU A 145 4.98 4.24 -35.79
CA GLU A 145 4.63 4.26 -37.21
C GLU A 145 3.10 4.26 -37.36
N SER A 146 2.45 3.26 -36.77
CA SER A 146 0.98 3.14 -36.80
C SER A 146 0.29 4.36 -36.17
N TYR A 147 0.82 4.87 -35.06
CA TYR A 147 0.33 6.06 -34.38
C TYR A 147 0.44 7.31 -35.26
N ALA A 148 1.58 7.55 -35.89
CA ALA A 148 1.81 8.67 -36.79
C ALA A 148 0.93 8.57 -38.06
N GLU A 149 0.79 7.38 -38.65
CA GLU A 149 -0.07 7.15 -39.82
C GLU A 149 -1.55 7.41 -39.51
N ASN A 150 -2.02 6.97 -38.34
CA ASN A 150 -3.37 7.28 -37.86
C ASN A 150 -3.58 8.78 -37.65
N ASN A 151 -2.49 9.53 -37.41
CA ASN A 151 -2.48 10.98 -37.25
C ASN A 151 -2.13 11.73 -38.56
N GLY A 152 -2.19 11.08 -39.72
CA GLY A 152 -2.15 11.75 -41.03
C GLY A 152 -0.79 11.77 -41.71
N TYR A 153 0.20 11.05 -41.19
CA TYR A 153 1.49 10.86 -41.83
C TYR A 153 1.49 9.64 -42.76
N THR A 154 2.47 9.59 -43.66
CA THR A 154 2.86 8.37 -44.37
C THR A 154 4.32 8.11 -44.02
N VAL A 155 4.59 6.99 -43.36
CA VAL A 155 5.94 6.63 -42.91
C VAL A 155 6.44 5.50 -43.80
N THR A 156 7.68 5.58 -44.27
CA THR A 156 8.22 4.54 -45.16
C THR A 156 9.72 4.40 -44.99
N ALA A 157 10.20 3.17 -44.79
CA ALA A 157 11.62 2.86 -44.79
C ALA A 157 12.26 3.03 -46.17
N THR A 158 13.49 3.53 -46.21
CA THR A 158 14.32 3.59 -47.42
C THR A 158 15.75 3.14 -47.15
N SER A 159 16.33 2.41 -48.10
CA SER A 159 17.77 2.06 -48.10
C SER A 159 18.60 2.97 -49.00
N ASN A 160 17.99 3.99 -49.62
CA ASN A 160 18.66 4.94 -50.49
C ASN A 160 18.07 6.34 -50.28
N LEU A 161 18.37 6.90 -49.12
CA LEU A 161 17.83 8.18 -48.66
C LEU A 161 17.95 9.27 -49.73
N SER A 162 19.15 9.49 -50.28
CA SER A 162 19.41 10.46 -51.35
C SER A 162 18.46 10.36 -52.56
N ALA A 163 18.11 9.16 -53.00
CA ALA A 163 17.25 8.98 -54.17
C ALA A 163 15.80 9.33 -53.88
N ASP A 164 15.36 9.18 -52.63
CA ASP A 164 13.96 9.23 -52.24
C ASP A 164 13.57 10.56 -51.55
N LEU A 165 14.55 11.34 -51.05
CA LEU A 165 14.35 12.66 -50.42
C LEU A 165 13.46 13.60 -51.25
N GLY A 166 13.52 13.53 -52.58
CA GLY A 166 12.73 14.38 -53.47
C GLY A 166 11.21 14.15 -53.41
N SER A 167 10.76 13.09 -52.76
CA SER A 167 9.35 12.77 -52.51
C SER A 167 8.90 12.87 -51.05
N ALA A 168 9.82 13.26 -50.16
CA ALA A 168 9.58 13.32 -48.73
C ALA A 168 9.41 14.76 -48.24
N ASP A 169 8.72 14.91 -47.11
CA ASP A 169 8.65 16.16 -46.35
C ASP A 169 9.65 16.13 -45.18
N ALA A 170 9.94 14.93 -44.65
CA ALA A 170 10.99 14.72 -43.65
C ALA A 170 11.72 13.38 -43.81
N ALA A 171 12.83 13.26 -43.09
CA ALA A 171 13.50 11.98 -42.87
C ALA A 171 13.88 11.78 -41.40
N VAL A 172 13.76 10.53 -40.93
CA VAL A 172 14.24 10.06 -39.63
C VAL A 172 15.57 9.33 -39.84
N ILE A 173 16.57 9.71 -39.03
CA ILE A 173 17.90 9.08 -39.02
C ILE A 173 18.17 8.64 -37.58
N THR A 174 18.27 7.33 -37.36
CA THR A 174 18.73 6.75 -36.09
C THR A 174 20.22 6.43 -36.19
N SER A 175 20.97 6.62 -35.10
CA SER A 175 22.39 6.25 -34.87
C SER A 175 23.04 5.40 -35.98
N PRO A 176 23.57 6.04 -37.05
CA PRO A 176 24.05 5.35 -38.23
C PRO A 176 25.44 4.78 -37.98
N SER A 177 25.61 3.47 -38.20
CA SER A 177 26.93 2.81 -38.07
C SER A 177 27.86 3.06 -39.26
N THR A 178 27.32 3.56 -40.37
CA THR A 178 28.08 3.91 -41.58
C THR A 178 27.98 5.40 -41.87
N ALA A 179 29.12 6.05 -42.10
CA ALA A 179 29.17 7.46 -42.48
C ALA A 179 28.46 7.74 -43.81
N PHE A 180 27.77 8.88 -43.89
CA PHE A 180 27.22 9.41 -45.14
C PHE A 180 28.34 9.79 -46.11
N SER A 181 28.15 9.49 -47.39
CA SER A 181 29.04 9.99 -48.44
C SER A 181 28.86 11.49 -48.64
N SER A 182 29.86 12.16 -49.23
CA SER A 182 29.76 13.60 -49.52
C SER A 182 28.58 13.95 -50.44
N SER A 183 28.16 13.05 -51.33
CA SER A 183 26.97 13.24 -52.15
C SER A 183 25.67 13.17 -51.35
N GLU A 184 25.59 12.25 -50.38
CA GLU A 184 24.43 12.17 -49.49
C GLU A 184 24.33 13.40 -48.59
N LEU A 185 25.46 13.87 -48.07
CA LEU A 185 25.52 15.12 -47.31
C LEU A 185 25.09 16.35 -48.14
N ASP A 186 25.47 16.43 -49.42
CA ASP A 186 25.02 17.47 -50.35
C ASP A 186 23.50 17.41 -50.59
N ASP A 187 22.95 16.21 -50.75
CA ASP A 187 21.51 15.99 -50.96
C ASP A 187 20.71 16.35 -49.69
N LEU A 188 21.16 15.94 -48.51
CA LEU A 188 20.56 16.28 -47.21
C LEU A 188 20.61 17.79 -46.95
N ALA A 189 21.74 18.45 -47.19
CA ALA A 189 21.86 19.89 -47.06
C ALA A 189 20.93 20.63 -48.04
N THR A 190 20.78 20.10 -49.26
CA THR A 190 19.84 20.64 -50.27
C THR A 190 18.39 20.45 -49.83
N PHE A 191 18.06 19.29 -49.26
CA PHE A 191 16.74 18.97 -48.74
C PHE A 191 16.33 19.92 -47.60
N VAL A 192 17.19 20.08 -46.59
CA VAL A 192 16.97 21.00 -45.46
C VAL A 192 16.83 22.44 -45.94
N ALA A 193 17.75 22.91 -46.81
CA ALA A 193 17.66 24.24 -47.40
C ALA A 193 16.41 24.45 -48.27
N GLY A 194 15.82 23.37 -48.78
CA GLY A 194 14.56 23.33 -49.52
C GLY A 194 13.32 23.37 -48.64
N GLY A 195 13.48 23.31 -47.31
CA GLY A 195 12.39 23.28 -46.32
C GLY A 195 12.03 21.88 -45.83
N GLY A 196 12.78 20.85 -46.24
CA GLY A 196 12.64 19.52 -45.64
C GLY A 196 13.17 19.48 -44.20
N THR A 197 12.67 18.54 -43.41
CA THR A 197 13.02 18.41 -41.98
C THR A 197 13.74 17.11 -41.71
N LEU A 198 14.73 17.13 -40.81
CA LEU A 198 15.41 15.92 -40.33
C LEU A 198 15.10 15.70 -38.85
N PHE A 199 14.63 14.50 -38.52
CA PHE A 199 14.49 14.02 -37.15
C PHE A 199 15.63 13.05 -36.87
N VAL A 200 16.56 13.44 -36.01
CA VAL A 200 17.80 12.68 -35.79
C VAL A 200 17.82 12.14 -34.38
N HIS A 201 17.95 10.84 -34.23
CA HIS A 201 18.03 10.18 -32.94
C HIS A 201 19.44 9.68 -32.69
N ASP A 202 19.93 10.00 -31.52
CA ASP A 202 21.15 9.46 -30.96
C ASP A 202 20.83 8.52 -29.79
N GLN A 203 21.86 7.97 -29.17
CA GLN A 203 21.76 7.14 -27.98
C GLN A 203 23.04 7.23 -27.16
N SER A 204 22.98 6.79 -25.90
CA SER A 204 24.16 6.75 -25.04
C SER A 204 25.30 5.89 -25.60
N ASP A 205 26.51 6.22 -25.15
CA ASP A 205 27.80 5.56 -25.43
C ASP A 205 27.94 4.15 -24.79
N TYR A 206 26.89 3.62 -24.17
CA TYR A 206 26.87 2.31 -23.52
C TYR A 206 27.32 1.18 -24.46
N ASN A 207 28.34 0.42 -24.05
CA ASN A 207 29.05 -0.63 -24.82
C ASN A 207 29.86 -0.14 -26.04
N ASP A 208 30.49 1.04 -25.98
CA ASP A 208 31.42 1.54 -27.04
C ASP A 208 30.66 1.78 -28.36
N ASN A 209 29.45 2.35 -28.27
CA ASN A 209 28.63 2.66 -29.43
C ASN A 209 28.99 4.02 -30.04
N ASP A 210 30.18 4.12 -30.63
CA ASP A 210 30.73 5.34 -31.27
C ASP A 210 30.10 5.61 -32.67
N THR A 211 28.77 5.74 -32.71
CA THR A 211 28.05 6.24 -33.91
C THR A 211 27.90 7.76 -33.90
N THR A 212 28.17 8.38 -32.75
CA THR A 212 28.20 9.82 -32.48
C THR A 212 29.09 10.57 -33.47
N ALA A 213 30.22 9.97 -33.89
CA ALA A 213 31.10 10.53 -34.90
C ALA A 213 30.42 10.73 -36.27
N ASN A 214 29.64 9.75 -36.74
CA ASN A 214 28.92 9.84 -38.01
C ASN A 214 27.82 10.92 -37.94
N LEU A 215 27.19 11.06 -36.78
CA LEU A 215 26.21 12.12 -36.52
C LEU A 215 26.88 13.52 -36.53
N ASN A 216 28.04 13.65 -35.89
CA ASN A 216 28.76 14.92 -35.82
C ASN A 216 29.40 15.35 -37.15
N ASP A 217 29.75 14.41 -38.02
CA ASP A 217 30.19 14.69 -39.39
C ASP A 217 29.07 15.35 -40.20
N PHE A 218 27.83 14.83 -40.13
CA PHE A 218 26.70 15.48 -40.82
C PHE A 218 26.34 16.81 -40.17
N ALA A 219 26.27 16.91 -38.83
CA ALA A 219 25.92 18.14 -38.13
C ALA A 219 26.90 19.28 -38.47
N SER A 220 28.18 18.94 -38.59
CA SER A 220 29.22 19.87 -39.05
C SER A 220 29.04 20.29 -40.51
N TYR A 221 28.64 19.36 -41.38
CA TYR A 221 28.43 19.65 -42.80
C TYR A 221 27.24 20.58 -43.04
N LEU A 222 26.13 20.36 -42.32
CA LEU A 222 24.92 21.17 -42.38
C LEU A 222 25.10 22.53 -41.68
N GLY A 223 26.15 22.67 -40.85
CA GLY A 223 26.46 23.91 -40.15
C GLY A 223 25.58 24.16 -38.92
N LEU A 224 25.08 23.10 -38.30
CA LEU A 224 24.23 23.16 -37.11
C LEU A 224 25.00 23.76 -35.92
N SER A 225 24.30 24.47 -35.05
CA SER A 225 24.88 25.09 -33.85
C SER A 225 25.16 24.12 -32.70
N PHE A 226 24.78 22.86 -32.85
CA PHE A 226 24.97 21.81 -31.85
C PHE A 226 25.76 20.60 -32.37
N ARG A 227 26.27 19.78 -31.47
CA ARG A 227 26.88 18.47 -31.71
C ARG A 227 26.25 17.43 -30.79
N PHE A 228 26.28 16.18 -31.20
CA PHE A 228 25.92 15.03 -30.38
C PHE A 228 27.07 14.76 -29.40
N ASN A 229 26.76 14.49 -28.14
CA ASN A 229 27.74 14.14 -27.13
C ASN A 229 27.85 12.62 -27.04
N ASP A 230 29.06 12.11 -26.84
CA ASP A 230 29.28 10.69 -26.66
C ASP A 230 29.26 10.37 -25.17
N ASP A 231 28.09 10.48 -24.55
CA ASP A 231 27.91 10.32 -23.10
C ASP A 231 26.65 9.53 -22.75
N GLU A 232 26.55 9.13 -21.48
CA GLU A 232 25.34 8.60 -20.90
C GLU A 232 24.83 9.51 -19.79
N VAL A 233 23.60 10.00 -19.94
CA VAL A 233 22.90 10.76 -18.91
C VAL A 233 22.18 9.81 -17.97
N LEU A 234 22.46 9.93 -16.68
CA LEU A 234 21.86 9.16 -15.59
C LEU A 234 21.14 10.06 -14.60
N ASP A 235 20.07 9.56 -14.00
CA ASP A 235 19.41 10.20 -12.86
C ASP A 235 18.95 9.15 -11.85
N THR A 236 19.51 9.16 -10.64
CA THR A 236 19.13 8.23 -9.57
C THR A 236 17.88 8.64 -8.81
N SER A 237 17.43 9.89 -8.98
CA SER A 237 16.33 10.50 -8.23
C SER A 237 15.04 10.60 -9.06
N ASN A 238 15.17 10.99 -10.33
CA ASN A 238 14.05 11.18 -11.26
C ASN A 238 14.22 10.25 -12.47
N ASN A 239 13.71 9.02 -12.38
CA ASN A 239 13.84 8.04 -13.46
C ASN A 239 12.63 7.11 -13.60
N GLY A 240 12.52 6.48 -14.77
CA GLY A 240 11.50 5.50 -15.12
C GLY A 240 11.78 4.08 -14.61
N GLY A 241 12.33 3.95 -13.40
CA GLY A 241 12.62 2.67 -12.73
C GLY A 241 14.08 2.18 -12.85
N ALA A 242 14.94 2.92 -13.54
CA ALA A 242 16.39 2.69 -13.55
C ALA A 242 17.13 3.98 -13.91
N ASP A 243 18.35 4.13 -13.40
CA ASP A 243 19.17 5.35 -13.47
C ASP A 243 19.37 5.84 -14.91
N TYR A 244 19.51 4.90 -15.86
CA TYR A 244 19.69 5.13 -17.30
C TYR A 244 18.39 5.42 -18.05
N LYS A 245 17.29 5.63 -17.33
CA LYS A 245 16.00 6.10 -17.87
C LYS A 245 15.59 7.43 -17.22
N PRO A 246 16.39 8.52 -17.34
CA PRO A 246 16.00 9.82 -16.82
C PRO A 246 14.56 10.19 -17.19
N LEU A 247 13.80 10.64 -16.19
CA LEU A 247 12.45 11.14 -16.34
C LEU A 247 12.49 12.66 -16.19
N THR A 248 11.96 13.41 -17.14
CA THR A 248 12.04 14.87 -17.10
C THR A 248 10.73 15.57 -17.46
N SER A 249 10.48 16.66 -16.75
CA SER A 249 9.43 17.64 -17.00
C SER A 249 9.98 19.04 -17.32
N GLN A 250 11.31 19.17 -17.47
CA GLN A 250 11.99 20.44 -17.77
C GLN A 250 11.83 20.82 -19.25
N PHE A 251 10.63 21.29 -19.58
CA PHE A 251 10.23 21.65 -20.95
C PHE A 251 10.45 23.14 -21.25
N ASN A 252 11.00 23.43 -22.43
CA ASN A 252 11.08 24.78 -22.95
C ASN A 252 9.81 25.13 -23.73
N THR A 253 8.84 25.76 -23.08
CA THR A 253 7.55 26.13 -23.70
C THR A 253 7.66 27.21 -24.79
N ALA A 254 8.87 27.61 -25.19
CA ALA A 254 9.09 28.38 -26.42
C ALA A 254 8.90 27.53 -27.69
N PHE A 255 8.94 26.20 -27.56
CA PHE A 255 8.66 25.22 -28.61
C PHE A 255 7.22 24.72 -28.47
N ASP A 256 6.53 24.54 -29.59
CA ASP A 256 5.14 24.06 -29.63
C ASP A 256 5.06 22.51 -29.54
N TYR A 257 6.00 21.86 -28.84
CA TYR A 257 6.16 20.40 -28.80
C TYR A 257 5.38 19.69 -27.68
N PHE A 258 4.76 20.45 -26.78
CA PHE A 258 4.27 19.94 -25.51
C PHE A 258 2.74 19.90 -25.40
N THR A 259 2.03 20.03 -26.53
CA THR A 259 0.56 20.03 -26.53
C THR A 259 0.04 18.63 -26.24
N ASP A 260 -0.76 18.49 -25.19
CA ASP A 260 -1.47 17.25 -24.83
C ASP A 260 -2.37 16.74 -25.98
N ARG A 261 -2.32 15.45 -26.29
CA ARG A 261 -3.11 14.79 -27.35
C ARG A 261 -3.43 13.33 -26.99
N ASP A 262 -4.30 12.68 -27.76
CA ASP A 262 -4.55 11.25 -27.56
C ASP A 262 -3.28 10.46 -27.89
N GLY A 263 -2.61 9.92 -26.87
CA GLY A 263 -1.39 9.12 -26.96
C GLY A 263 -1.61 7.62 -27.18
N LEU A 264 -0.53 6.86 -27.11
CA LEU A 264 -0.56 5.41 -26.96
C LEU A 264 -0.76 5.06 -25.47
N GLY A 265 -1.09 3.81 -25.15
CA GLY A 265 -1.27 3.37 -23.76
C GLY A 265 -2.72 3.18 -23.29
N LEU A 266 -2.88 2.95 -21.98
CA LEU A 266 -4.17 2.63 -21.36
C LEU A 266 -4.71 3.83 -20.59
N ASP A 267 -5.97 4.16 -20.85
CA ASP A 267 -6.72 5.19 -20.14
C ASP A 267 -7.48 4.53 -18.99
N LYS A 268 -7.12 4.90 -17.75
CA LYS A 268 -7.73 4.37 -16.53
C LYS A 268 -9.25 4.58 -16.47
N SER A 269 -9.80 5.55 -17.21
CA SER A 269 -11.24 5.82 -17.22
C SER A 269 -12.02 4.93 -18.19
N LYS A 270 -11.33 4.17 -19.04
CA LYS A 270 -11.93 3.32 -20.08
C LYS A 270 -11.99 1.86 -19.64
N THR A 271 -12.94 1.15 -20.23
CA THR A 271 -13.04 -0.31 -20.18
C THR A 271 -12.63 -0.86 -21.53
N TYR A 272 -11.82 -1.92 -21.51
CA TYR A 272 -11.27 -2.54 -22.70
C TYR A 272 -11.77 -3.98 -22.84
N THR A 273 -12.38 -4.29 -23.98
CA THR A 273 -12.67 -5.69 -24.34
C THR A 273 -11.39 -6.34 -24.88
N VAL A 274 -10.87 -7.34 -24.18
CA VAL A 274 -9.57 -7.98 -24.47
C VAL A 274 -9.66 -9.51 -24.42
N ASP A 275 -8.78 -10.19 -25.14
CA ASP A 275 -8.72 -11.66 -25.15
C ASP A 275 -7.64 -12.16 -24.19
N VAL A 276 -8.00 -13.07 -23.26
CA VAL A 276 -7.03 -13.72 -22.37
C VAL A 276 -6.28 -14.79 -23.15
N THR A 277 -4.99 -14.54 -23.39
CA THR A 277 -4.12 -15.44 -24.16
C THR A 277 -3.36 -16.43 -23.29
N LYS A 278 -3.15 -16.10 -22.01
CA LYS A 278 -2.45 -16.95 -21.04
C LYS A 278 -2.94 -16.66 -19.62
N VAL A 279 -3.07 -17.71 -18.82
CA VAL A 279 -3.26 -17.62 -17.36
C VAL A 279 -1.98 -18.12 -16.70
N SER A 280 -1.28 -17.25 -15.98
CA SER A 280 -0.01 -17.58 -15.30
C SER A 280 -0.27 -18.30 -13.97
N ASP A 281 -1.23 -17.79 -13.21
CA ASP A 281 -1.71 -18.25 -11.89
C ASP A 281 -3.12 -17.68 -11.64
N GLY A 282 -3.62 -17.74 -10.41
CA GLY A 282 -4.99 -17.35 -10.08
C GLY A 282 -5.22 -15.83 -10.06
N ASP A 283 -4.17 -15.02 -9.96
CA ASP A 283 -4.24 -13.56 -9.91
C ASP A 283 -3.47 -12.86 -11.05
N THR A 284 -2.87 -13.59 -11.98
CA THR A 284 -2.10 -13.01 -13.10
C THR A 284 -2.46 -13.64 -14.45
N VAL A 285 -2.84 -12.80 -15.42
CA VAL A 285 -3.17 -13.19 -16.80
C VAL A 285 -2.43 -12.34 -17.84
N THR A 286 -2.25 -12.86 -19.05
CA THR A 286 -1.80 -12.08 -20.21
C THR A 286 -2.97 -11.88 -21.15
N VAL A 287 -3.25 -10.63 -21.52
CA VAL A 287 -4.33 -10.26 -22.44
C VAL A 287 -3.79 -9.72 -23.76
N GLN A 288 -4.59 -9.81 -24.81
CA GLN A 288 -4.34 -9.19 -26.10
C GLN A 288 -5.45 -8.18 -26.42
N PHE A 289 -5.04 -6.96 -26.77
CA PHE A 289 -5.93 -5.88 -27.21
C PHE A 289 -6.25 -6.00 -28.70
N ALA A 290 -7.25 -5.23 -29.16
CA ALA A 290 -7.73 -5.26 -30.54
C ALA A 290 -6.66 -4.85 -31.57
N ASP A 291 -5.67 -4.04 -31.17
CA ASP A 291 -4.53 -3.64 -32.00
C ASP A 291 -3.42 -4.71 -32.06
N GLY A 292 -3.60 -5.83 -31.34
CA GLY A 292 -2.65 -6.94 -31.27
C GLY A 292 -1.61 -6.82 -30.15
N SER A 293 -1.53 -5.66 -29.47
CA SER A 293 -0.66 -5.48 -28.31
C SER A 293 -1.06 -6.41 -27.17
N THR A 294 -0.09 -6.77 -26.32
CA THR A 294 -0.32 -7.68 -25.20
C THR A 294 0.18 -7.08 -23.90
N GLU A 295 -0.58 -7.26 -22.83
CA GLU A 295 -0.23 -6.81 -21.49
C GLU A 295 -0.35 -7.95 -20.48
N SER A 296 0.51 -7.92 -19.47
CA SER A 296 0.34 -8.75 -18.27
C SER A 296 -0.54 -7.99 -17.28
N ILE A 297 -1.64 -8.59 -16.86
CA ILE A 297 -2.58 -8.03 -15.89
C ILE A 297 -2.36 -8.73 -14.54
N ARG A 298 -2.08 -7.96 -13.49
CA ARG A 298 -2.23 -8.36 -12.09
C ARG A 298 -3.65 -8.02 -11.67
N ILE A 299 -4.40 -9.04 -11.30
CA ILE A 299 -5.81 -8.95 -10.95
C ILE A 299 -5.89 -8.26 -9.58
N LEU A 300 -6.36 -7.02 -9.61
CA LEU A 300 -6.23 -6.07 -8.50
C LEU A 300 -7.08 -6.46 -7.28
N GLY A 301 -6.52 -6.30 -6.08
CA GLY A 301 -7.21 -6.55 -4.81
C GLY A 301 -7.36 -8.01 -4.41
N ILE A 302 -6.76 -8.96 -5.14
CA ILE A 302 -6.70 -10.37 -4.72
C ILE A 302 -5.28 -10.92 -4.85
N ASP A 303 -4.96 -11.86 -3.96
CA ASP A 303 -3.70 -12.61 -4.00
C ASP A 303 -3.99 -14.10 -3.85
N THR A 304 -3.36 -14.93 -4.69
CA THR A 304 -3.53 -16.38 -4.63
C THR A 304 -2.33 -17.04 -4.00
N PRO A 305 -2.49 -18.16 -3.28
CA PRO A 305 -1.35 -18.86 -2.70
C PRO A 305 -0.32 -19.21 -3.79
N GLU A 306 0.94 -19.20 -3.44
CA GLU A 306 2.03 -19.41 -4.37
C GLU A 306 2.31 -20.89 -4.58
N LYS A 307 2.57 -21.26 -5.84
CA LYS A 307 2.96 -22.63 -6.19
C LYS A 307 4.31 -22.98 -5.57
N ALA A 308 4.59 -24.27 -5.42
CA ALA A 308 5.90 -24.74 -4.91
C ALA A 308 7.12 -24.23 -5.71
N SER A 309 6.96 -23.84 -6.99
CA SER A 309 8.03 -23.22 -7.78
C SER A 309 8.38 -21.79 -7.35
N ASN A 310 7.46 -21.14 -6.64
CA ASN A 310 7.51 -19.74 -6.23
C ASN A 310 7.44 -19.60 -4.70
N SER A 311 7.69 -20.67 -3.94
CA SER A 311 7.48 -20.70 -2.49
C SER A 311 8.29 -19.67 -1.68
N SER A 312 9.28 -19.02 -2.29
CA SER A 312 10.05 -17.94 -1.67
C SER A 312 9.31 -16.61 -1.66
N ALA A 313 8.25 -16.47 -2.45
CA ALA A 313 7.38 -15.30 -2.49
C ALA A 313 6.14 -15.46 -1.58
N GLU A 314 5.89 -16.67 -1.05
CA GLU A 314 4.78 -16.91 -0.15
C GLU A 314 5.13 -16.47 1.27
N ARG A 315 4.22 -15.72 1.91
CA ARG A 315 4.31 -15.42 3.34
C ARG A 315 3.16 -16.09 4.05
N ILE A 316 3.48 -16.98 4.99
CA ILE A 316 2.44 -17.69 5.74
C ILE A 316 1.67 -16.75 6.66
N GLN A 317 2.33 -15.68 7.12
CA GLN A 317 1.78 -14.64 7.99
C GLN A 317 0.55 -13.95 7.39
N GLU A 318 0.45 -13.88 6.07
CA GLU A 318 -0.67 -13.27 5.35
C GLU A 318 -1.93 -14.17 5.31
N TRP A 319 -1.80 -15.45 5.70
CA TRP A 319 -2.89 -16.43 5.70
C TRP A 319 -3.34 -16.76 7.13
N GLU A 320 -4.38 -16.05 7.60
CA GLU A 320 -4.87 -16.14 8.98
C GLU A 320 -5.18 -17.59 9.39
N GLY A 321 -4.58 -18.05 10.48
CA GLY A 321 -4.80 -19.38 11.04
C GLY A 321 -4.28 -20.55 10.18
N ILE A 322 -3.58 -20.31 9.07
CA ILE A 322 -2.99 -21.38 8.24
C ILE A 322 -1.51 -21.53 8.55
N GLU A 323 -1.12 -22.71 9.07
CA GLU A 323 0.25 -22.99 9.55
C GLU A 323 1.05 -23.95 8.61
N SER A 324 0.53 -24.23 7.41
CA SER A 324 1.15 -25.18 6.47
C SER A 324 1.49 -24.58 5.10
N MET A 325 2.78 -24.27 4.90
CA MET A 325 3.33 -23.86 3.60
C MET A 325 3.06 -24.88 2.48
N THR A 326 3.10 -26.19 2.76
CA THR A 326 2.79 -27.22 1.75
C THR A 326 1.30 -27.23 1.35
N TYR A 327 0.43 -26.88 2.29
CA TYR A 327 -1.00 -26.74 2.02
C TYR A 327 -1.26 -25.53 1.11
N LEU A 328 -0.67 -24.37 1.41
CA LEU A 328 -0.73 -23.18 0.55
C LEU A 328 -0.23 -23.47 -0.86
N GLN A 329 0.90 -24.17 -1.00
CA GLN A 329 1.42 -24.59 -2.32
C GLN A 329 0.47 -25.47 -3.13
N THR A 330 -0.30 -26.31 -2.45
CA THR A 330 -1.34 -27.12 -3.09
C THR A 330 -2.46 -26.23 -3.57
N TRP A 331 -2.89 -25.28 -2.74
CA TRP A 331 -3.91 -24.29 -3.10
C TRP A 331 -3.46 -23.33 -4.20
N GLY A 332 -2.18 -22.98 -4.30
CA GLY A 332 -1.69 -22.19 -5.42
C GLY A 332 -1.82 -22.90 -6.76
N SER A 333 -1.72 -24.23 -6.75
CA SER A 333 -2.05 -25.05 -7.94
C SER A 333 -3.55 -25.05 -8.22
N ASN A 334 -4.40 -25.15 -7.19
CA ASN A 334 -5.86 -25.10 -7.33
C ASN A 334 -6.33 -23.74 -7.86
N ALA A 335 -5.81 -22.63 -7.32
CA ALA A 335 -6.13 -21.27 -7.75
C ALA A 335 -5.71 -21.02 -9.20
N THR A 336 -4.53 -21.52 -9.60
CA THR A 336 -4.10 -21.50 -11.00
C THR A 336 -5.07 -22.28 -11.92
N ASP A 337 -5.53 -23.45 -11.50
CA ASP A 337 -6.47 -24.26 -12.27
C ASP A 337 -7.87 -23.63 -12.32
N PHE A 338 -8.30 -22.97 -11.25
CA PHE A 338 -9.51 -22.15 -11.20
C PHE A 338 -9.43 -21.01 -12.22
N GLY A 339 -8.37 -20.19 -12.18
CA GLY A 339 -8.18 -19.10 -13.15
C GLY A 339 -8.15 -19.58 -14.60
N LYS A 340 -7.49 -20.72 -14.89
CA LYS A 340 -7.53 -21.32 -16.24
C LYS A 340 -8.92 -21.75 -16.66
N SER A 341 -9.72 -22.26 -15.73
CA SER A 341 -11.07 -22.74 -16.01
C SER A 341 -12.06 -21.61 -16.29
N GLU A 342 -11.90 -20.47 -15.61
CA GLU A 342 -12.79 -19.32 -15.73
C GLU A 342 -12.34 -18.37 -16.87
N LEU A 343 -11.03 -18.11 -17.00
CA LEU A 343 -10.50 -17.07 -17.91
C LEU A 343 -9.76 -17.61 -19.13
N GLY A 344 -9.40 -18.90 -19.18
CA GLY A 344 -8.54 -19.45 -20.23
C GLY A 344 -9.15 -19.34 -21.64
N GLY A 345 -8.62 -18.42 -22.46
CA GLY A 345 -9.11 -18.16 -23.81
C GLY A 345 -10.42 -17.37 -23.86
N ALA A 346 -10.86 -16.81 -22.72
CA ALA A 346 -12.05 -15.98 -22.64
C ALA A 346 -11.77 -14.57 -23.20
N THR A 347 -12.81 -13.94 -23.73
CA THR A 347 -12.81 -12.49 -23.97
C THR A 347 -13.43 -11.81 -22.76
N VAL A 348 -12.73 -10.85 -22.16
CA VAL A 348 -13.09 -10.19 -20.90
C VAL A 348 -13.23 -8.68 -21.08
N GLU A 349 -13.94 -8.01 -20.16
CA GLU A 349 -13.82 -6.57 -19.97
C GLU A 349 -12.77 -6.31 -18.88
N LEU A 350 -11.75 -5.53 -19.25
CA LEU A 350 -10.71 -5.04 -18.37
C LEU A 350 -11.01 -3.59 -17.98
N SER A 351 -11.01 -3.29 -16.69
CA SER A 351 -11.16 -1.92 -16.15
C SER A 351 -10.15 -1.66 -15.03
N PHE A 352 -10.04 -0.40 -14.60
CA PHE A 352 -9.00 0.05 -13.68
C PHE A 352 -9.59 0.82 -12.50
N ASP A 353 -8.93 0.74 -11.36
CA ASP A 353 -9.29 1.51 -10.18
C ASP A 353 -8.71 2.92 -10.24
N GLN A 354 -9.47 3.92 -9.79
CA GLN A 354 -8.98 5.31 -9.79
C GLN A 354 -8.00 5.62 -8.64
N ASN A 355 -8.09 4.89 -7.54
CA ASN A 355 -7.26 5.02 -6.35
C ASN A 355 -5.90 4.34 -6.51
N GLU A 356 -5.79 3.32 -7.36
CA GLU A 356 -4.56 2.54 -7.58
C GLU A 356 -3.74 3.04 -8.77
N PRO A 357 -2.40 2.87 -8.81
CA PRO A 357 -1.64 3.12 -10.02
C PRO A 357 -2.10 2.21 -11.16
N LEU A 358 -1.85 2.61 -12.42
CA LEU A 358 -2.20 1.77 -13.57
C LEU A 358 -1.32 0.51 -13.63
N ARG A 359 -0.08 0.59 -13.14
CA ARG A 359 0.89 -0.50 -13.16
C ARG A 359 1.55 -0.66 -11.79
N ASP A 360 1.93 -1.90 -11.47
CA ASP A 360 2.76 -2.19 -10.31
C ASP A 360 4.25 -1.94 -10.57
N THR A 361 5.07 -2.16 -9.55
CA THR A 361 6.54 -2.00 -9.59
C THR A 361 7.24 -2.95 -10.57
N TYR A 362 6.57 -4.03 -10.99
CA TYR A 362 7.04 -4.98 -12.00
C TYR A 362 6.57 -4.63 -13.42
N GLY A 363 5.81 -3.54 -13.58
CA GLY A 363 5.27 -3.07 -14.85
C GLY A 363 4.02 -3.82 -15.32
N ARG A 364 3.43 -4.70 -14.49
CA ARG A 364 2.14 -5.36 -14.81
C ARG A 364 1.01 -4.35 -14.64
N VAL A 365 0.01 -4.41 -15.51
CA VAL A 365 -1.18 -3.56 -15.42
C VAL A 365 -2.06 -4.06 -14.26
N LEU A 366 -2.44 -3.16 -13.34
CA LEU A 366 -3.38 -3.46 -12.27
C LEU A 366 -4.80 -3.33 -12.81
N GLY A 367 -5.63 -4.37 -12.73
CA GLY A 367 -6.98 -4.29 -13.30
C GLY A 367 -8.00 -5.26 -12.75
N TYR A 368 -9.26 -4.89 -12.96
CA TYR A 368 -10.46 -5.67 -12.68
C TYR A 368 -10.91 -6.42 -13.93
N ILE A 369 -11.31 -7.68 -13.75
CA ILE A 369 -11.74 -8.56 -14.84
C ILE A 369 -13.20 -8.93 -14.68
N HIS A 370 -14.00 -8.55 -15.67
CA HIS A 370 -15.37 -9.06 -15.84
C HIS A 370 -15.44 -10.00 -17.05
N TYR A 371 -16.13 -11.12 -16.91
CA TYR A 371 -16.14 -12.18 -17.91
C TYR A 371 -17.51 -12.86 -18.03
N ASP A 372 -17.70 -13.65 -19.09
CA ASP A 372 -18.94 -14.38 -19.35
C ASP A 372 -18.83 -15.80 -18.79
N ALA A 373 -19.12 -15.97 -17.49
CA ALA A 373 -19.03 -17.28 -16.85
C ALA A 373 -20.13 -18.24 -17.34
N THR A 374 -21.23 -17.71 -17.89
CA THR A 374 -22.42 -18.49 -18.26
C THR A 374 -22.46 -18.90 -19.74
N GLY A 375 -21.67 -18.24 -20.58
CA GLY A 375 -21.67 -18.37 -22.03
C GLY A 375 -22.86 -17.71 -22.73
N ASP A 376 -23.52 -16.74 -22.08
CA ASP A 376 -24.71 -16.06 -22.62
C ASP A 376 -24.39 -14.79 -23.44
N GLY A 377 -23.11 -14.41 -23.48
CA GLY A 377 -22.58 -13.27 -24.19
C GLY A 377 -22.51 -11.98 -23.37
N THR A 378 -22.91 -11.99 -22.10
CA THR A 378 -22.75 -10.88 -21.16
C THR A 378 -21.54 -11.10 -20.26
N ARG A 379 -20.80 -10.03 -19.94
CA ARG A 379 -19.61 -10.09 -19.09
C ARG A 379 -19.90 -9.43 -17.75
N ASP A 380 -20.87 -10.01 -17.03
CA ASP A 380 -21.38 -9.44 -15.79
C ASP A 380 -20.72 -10.09 -14.55
N ASP A 381 -20.04 -11.24 -14.70
CA ASP A 381 -19.36 -11.93 -13.62
C ASP A 381 -18.02 -11.27 -13.28
N PHE A 382 -17.83 -10.87 -12.03
CA PHE A 382 -16.61 -10.24 -11.53
C PHE A 382 -15.63 -11.30 -11.01
N TYR A 383 -14.52 -11.52 -11.74
CA TYR A 383 -13.58 -12.59 -11.42
C TYR A 383 -12.90 -12.39 -10.06
N ASN A 384 -12.49 -11.15 -9.74
CA ASN A 384 -11.76 -10.83 -8.51
C ASN A 384 -12.56 -11.28 -7.28
N LEU A 385 -13.81 -10.84 -7.17
CA LEU A 385 -14.72 -11.25 -6.09
C LEU A 385 -14.94 -12.76 -6.07
N ARG A 386 -15.21 -13.38 -7.23
CA ARG A 386 -15.49 -14.81 -7.34
C ARG A 386 -14.31 -15.70 -6.90
N ALA A 387 -13.08 -15.27 -7.17
CA ALA A 387 -11.87 -15.99 -6.74
C ALA A 387 -11.81 -16.10 -5.20
N VAL A 388 -12.18 -15.02 -4.50
CA VAL A 388 -12.25 -14.97 -3.02
C VAL A 388 -13.47 -15.73 -2.49
N GLU A 389 -14.66 -15.52 -3.05
CA GLU A 389 -15.89 -16.24 -2.65
C GLU A 389 -15.76 -17.77 -2.73
N THR A 390 -14.92 -18.25 -3.65
CA THR A 390 -14.65 -19.69 -3.85
C THR A 390 -13.44 -20.20 -3.07
N GLY A 391 -12.78 -19.32 -2.29
CA GLY A 391 -11.62 -19.63 -1.46
C GLY A 391 -10.37 -20.00 -2.27
N ASN A 392 -10.18 -19.39 -3.44
CA ASN A 392 -8.97 -19.54 -4.25
C ASN A 392 -7.98 -18.38 -4.07
N ALA A 393 -8.39 -17.31 -3.39
CA ALA A 393 -7.61 -16.10 -3.18
C ALA A 393 -7.94 -15.51 -1.80
N ARG A 394 -7.00 -14.73 -1.26
CA ARG A 394 -7.22 -13.76 -0.18
C ARG A 394 -7.46 -12.36 -0.75
N VAL A 395 -8.08 -11.46 0.02
CA VAL A 395 -7.93 -10.02 -0.26
C VAL A 395 -6.57 -9.58 0.25
N TYR A 396 -5.96 -8.65 -0.46
CA TYR A 396 -4.73 -7.99 -0.01
C TYR A 396 -5.06 -6.51 0.23
N GLY A 397 -4.49 -5.94 1.28
CA GLY A 397 -4.67 -4.54 1.66
C GLY A 397 -4.32 -3.63 0.48
N SER A 398 -5.25 -2.77 0.06
CA SER A 398 -5.01 -1.78 -1.01
C SER A 398 -6.00 -0.63 -0.88
N GLY A 399 -5.80 0.47 -1.59
CA GLY A 399 -6.77 1.57 -1.72
C GLY A 399 -7.91 1.29 -2.72
N SER A 400 -7.98 0.07 -3.26
CA SER A 400 -9.00 -0.43 -4.19
C SER A 400 -10.43 -0.08 -3.75
N SER A 401 -11.24 0.42 -4.68
CA SER A 401 -12.66 0.74 -4.44
C SER A 401 -13.54 -0.50 -4.22
N TYR A 402 -13.03 -1.70 -4.51
CA TYR A 402 -13.71 -2.96 -4.24
C TYR A 402 -13.15 -3.70 -3.01
N HIS A 403 -12.17 -3.12 -2.29
CA HIS A 403 -11.51 -3.79 -1.17
C HIS A 403 -12.52 -4.35 -0.16
N ASP A 404 -13.41 -3.51 0.36
CA ASP A 404 -14.34 -3.90 1.43
C ASP A 404 -15.39 -4.92 0.95
N ASP A 405 -15.74 -4.92 -0.33
CA ASP A 405 -16.62 -5.92 -0.94
C ASP A 405 -15.95 -7.30 -1.02
N ILE A 406 -14.67 -7.32 -1.43
CA ILE A 406 -13.86 -8.53 -1.53
C ILE A 406 -13.51 -9.06 -0.13
N TRP A 407 -13.17 -8.19 0.81
CA TRP A 407 -12.93 -8.54 2.20
C TRP A 407 -14.15 -9.21 2.85
N ARG A 408 -15.38 -8.69 2.63
CA ARG A 408 -16.60 -9.35 3.14
C ARG A 408 -16.81 -10.75 2.56
N ALA A 409 -16.39 -10.98 1.32
CA ALA A 409 -16.40 -12.31 0.72
C ALA A 409 -15.34 -13.22 1.35
N GLU A 410 -14.17 -12.70 1.66
CA GLU A 410 -13.12 -13.44 2.37
C GLU A 410 -13.55 -13.81 3.78
N ASP A 411 -14.07 -12.86 4.57
CA ASP A 411 -14.59 -13.10 5.93
C ASP A 411 -15.65 -14.22 5.93
N THR A 412 -16.54 -14.21 4.92
CA THR A 412 -17.50 -15.30 4.70
C THR A 412 -16.81 -16.61 4.32
N ALA A 413 -15.78 -16.58 3.49
CA ALA A 413 -15.05 -17.77 3.07
C ALA A 413 -14.25 -18.39 4.24
N ARG A 414 -13.59 -17.57 5.06
CA ARG A 414 -12.91 -17.92 6.32
C ARG A 414 -13.88 -18.60 7.28
N SER A 415 -14.98 -17.92 7.61
CA SER A 415 -16.01 -18.43 8.53
C SER A 415 -16.62 -19.77 8.10
N ASN A 416 -16.66 -20.05 6.80
CA ASN A 416 -17.21 -21.30 6.25
C ASN A 416 -16.13 -22.38 5.98
N GLY A 417 -14.85 -22.09 6.18
CA GLY A 417 -13.74 -22.98 5.78
C GLY A 417 -13.75 -23.28 4.26
N THR A 418 -14.12 -22.27 3.45
CA THR A 418 -14.25 -22.41 2.01
C THR A 418 -12.88 -22.38 1.34
N GLY A 419 -12.63 -23.36 0.46
CA GLY A 419 -11.40 -23.41 -0.31
C GLY A 419 -10.14 -23.50 0.56
N VAL A 420 -9.19 -22.60 0.35
CA VAL A 420 -7.94 -22.47 1.11
C VAL A 420 -8.19 -22.30 2.60
N TRP A 421 -9.33 -21.74 3.01
CA TRP A 421 -9.66 -21.54 4.42
C TRP A 421 -10.03 -22.83 5.16
N GLY A 422 -10.10 -23.98 4.48
CA GLY A 422 -10.45 -25.26 5.10
C GLY A 422 -9.44 -25.81 6.14
N GLN A 423 -8.27 -25.18 6.28
CA GLN A 423 -7.30 -25.45 7.36
C GLN A 423 -7.01 -24.23 8.24
N SER A 424 -7.76 -23.13 8.07
CA SER A 424 -7.62 -21.97 8.94
C SER A 424 -8.12 -22.32 10.35
N ASP A 425 -7.28 -22.07 11.34
CA ASP A 425 -7.55 -22.24 12.78
C ASP A 425 -6.79 -21.15 13.55
N PRO A 426 -7.31 -19.90 13.59
CA PRO A 426 -6.65 -18.77 14.26
C PRO A 426 -6.34 -19.05 15.73
N ASP A 427 -7.28 -19.67 16.46
CA ASP A 427 -7.15 -20.09 17.87
C ASP A 427 -6.00 -21.09 18.11
N ALA A 428 -5.51 -21.76 17.07
CA ALA A 428 -4.38 -22.68 17.13
C ALA A 428 -3.04 -22.03 16.74
N SER A 429 -3.04 -20.74 16.42
CA SER A 429 -1.83 -19.99 16.06
C SER A 429 -0.88 -19.89 17.25
N SER A 430 0.41 -19.96 16.97
CA SER A 430 1.41 -19.89 18.04
C SER A 430 1.61 -18.45 18.50
N GLU A 431 1.56 -18.22 19.81
CA GLU A 431 1.99 -16.97 20.43
C GLU A 431 3.45 -16.65 20.04
N ILE A 432 3.66 -15.46 19.47
CA ILE A 432 4.97 -14.91 19.13
C ILE A 432 5.13 -13.53 19.79
N ARG A 433 6.37 -13.11 20.05
CA ARG A 433 6.72 -11.71 20.41
C ARG A 433 5.80 -11.07 21.45
N ASN A 434 5.46 -11.81 22.50
CA ASN A 434 4.61 -11.35 23.60
C ASN A 434 5.37 -11.38 24.93
N ARG A 435 6.46 -10.60 25.02
CA ARG A 435 7.23 -10.46 26.26
C ARG A 435 6.96 -9.07 26.85
N ALA A 436 7.43 -8.86 28.09
CA ALA A 436 7.42 -7.51 28.65
C ALA A 436 8.28 -6.57 27.79
N VAL A 437 7.80 -5.34 27.62
CA VAL A 437 8.43 -4.30 26.80
C VAL A 437 9.66 -3.75 27.54
N ASP A 438 10.84 -4.22 27.12
CA ASP A 438 12.12 -3.74 27.65
C ASP A 438 12.68 -2.55 26.84
N ASP A 439 12.43 -2.54 25.53
CA ASP A 439 12.79 -1.46 24.60
C ASP A 439 11.86 -1.41 23.39
N LEU A 440 11.89 -0.26 22.71
CA LEU A 440 11.15 -0.01 21.47
C LEU A 440 12.09 0.59 20.43
N PHE A 441 11.84 0.30 19.16
CA PHE A 441 12.40 1.06 18.04
C PHE A 441 11.31 1.88 17.36
N LEU A 442 11.66 3.06 16.83
CA LEU A 442 10.70 3.99 16.25
C LEU A 442 11.16 4.42 14.85
N PRO A 443 10.81 3.67 13.80
CA PRO A 443 11.11 4.08 12.44
C PRO A 443 10.42 5.41 12.10
N GLN A 444 11.05 6.23 11.27
CA GLN A 444 10.45 7.48 10.77
C GLN A 444 9.90 8.39 11.89
N ALA A 445 10.57 8.44 13.05
CA ALA A 445 10.00 9.03 14.26
C ALA A 445 9.71 10.54 14.14
N ALA A 446 8.53 10.93 14.62
CA ALA A 446 8.10 12.29 14.93
C ALA A 446 7.68 12.39 16.39
N SER A 447 7.68 13.61 16.94
CA SER A 447 7.17 13.81 18.30
C SER A 447 5.67 14.09 18.31
N VAL A 448 5.05 13.90 19.47
CA VAL A 448 3.64 14.28 19.68
C VAL A 448 3.56 15.64 20.39
N LYS A 449 2.56 16.44 20.09
CA LYS A 449 2.31 17.73 20.74
C LYS A 449 0.82 17.94 20.97
N THR A 450 0.45 19.00 21.68
CA THR A 450 -0.92 19.51 21.66
C THR A 450 -1.08 20.58 20.58
N ALA A 451 -2.33 20.93 20.26
CA ALA A 451 -2.66 22.06 19.39
C ALA A 451 -2.10 23.40 19.91
N SER A 452 -1.74 23.48 21.20
CA SER A 452 -1.28 24.70 21.87
C SER A 452 0.20 24.70 22.29
N GLY A 453 0.91 23.58 22.15
CA GLY A 453 2.31 23.45 22.57
C GLY A 453 2.65 22.03 23.01
N GLY A 454 3.45 21.88 24.07
CA GLY A 454 3.86 20.57 24.58
C GLY A 454 2.71 19.75 25.18
N VAL A 455 2.91 18.44 25.27
CA VAL A 455 2.04 17.51 26.01
C VAL A 455 2.43 17.48 27.50
N SER A 456 1.44 17.27 28.38
CA SER A 456 1.66 17.04 29.82
C SER A 456 2.22 15.64 30.07
N ASP A 457 3.18 15.49 30.97
CA ASP A 457 3.84 14.21 31.26
C ASP A 457 2.85 13.08 31.59
N SER A 458 1.76 13.41 32.30
CA SER A 458 0.68 12.48 32.68
C SER A 458 -0.09 11.86 31.51
N ARG A 459 0.25 12.20 30.27
CA ARG A 459 -0.37 11.71 29.04
C ARG A 459 0.64 11.06 28.10
N VAL A 460 1.90 10.95 28.51
CA VAL A 460 3.01 10.52 27.65
C VAL A 460 3.58 9.21 28.20
N PRO A 461 3.27 8.06 27.57
CA PRO A 461 3.79 6.79 28.03
C PRO A 461 5.27 6.57 27.68
N ILE A 462 5.72 7.12 26.54
CA ILE A 462 7.09 6.92 26.04
C ILE A 462 7.72 8.23 25.57
N TYR A 463 9.01 8.41 25.90
CA TYR A 463 9.84 9.54 25.48
C TYR A 463 11.03 9.05 24.67
N ALA A 464 11.62 9.94 23.88
CA ALA A 464 12.91 9.68 23.25
C ALA A 464 14.04 9.69 24.29
N GLU A 465 15.11 8.94 24.01
CA GLU A 465 16.32 8.97 24.80
C GLU A 465 16.91 10.39 24.89
N SER A 466 17.58 10.71 25.99
CA SER A 466 18.14 12.06 26.23
C SER A 466 19.21 12.50 25.20
N THR A 467 19.71 11.56 24.40
CA THR A 467 20.64 11.79 23.28
C THR A 467 19.96 12.10 21.96
N ALA A 468 18.63 11.89 21.87
CA ALA A 468 17.87 12.15 20.67
C ALA A 468 17.83 13.65 20.34
N THR A 469 17.73 13.95 19.06
CA THR A 469 17.63 15.30 18.53
C THR A 469 16.35 15.46 17.73
N GLN A 470 15.78 16.65 17.82
CA GLN A 470 14.54 17.01 17.16
C GLN A 470 14.80 18.10 16.12
N SER A 471 14.27 17.95 14.91
CA SER A 471 14.41 18.95 13.85
C SER A 471 13.07 19.26 13.18
N GLY A 472 12.70 20.53 13.12
CA GLY A 472 11.40 20.98 12.60
C GLY A 472 10.33 21.12 13.70
N GLY A 473 9.13 21.56 13.29
CA GLY A 473 7.94 21.61 14.15
C GLY A 473 8.07 22.43 15.45
N TYR A 474 7.27 22.05 16.45
CA TYR A 474 7.36 22.53 17.82
C TYR A 474 8.57 21.89 18.51
N THR A 475 9.41 22.70 19.16
CA THR A 475 10.63 22.21 19.81
C THR A 475 10.42 21.98 21.31
N TYR A 476 10.70 20.78 21.78
CA TYR A 476 10.77 20.47 23.21
C TYR A 476 12.12 20.92 23.78
N SER A 477 12.09 21.57 24.95
CA SER A 477 13.30 21.95 25.69
C SER A 477 13.77 20.89 26.68
N GLY A 478 13.01 19.80 26.82
CA GLY A 478 13.25 18.67 27.71
C GLY A 478 12.95 17.37 26.97
N ASP A 479 12.35 16.40 27.64
CA ASP A 479 12.05 15.10 27.07
C ASP A 479 11.09 15.22 25.88
N ILE A 480 11.36 14.45 24.83
CA ILE A 480 10.62 14.49 23.56
C ILE A 480 9.57 13.37 23.59
N PRO A 481 8.26 13.66 23.67
CA PRO A 481 7.22 12.64 23.71
C PRO A 481 7.09 11.95 22.35
N LEU A 482 7.12 10.61 22.35
CA LEU A 482 7.02 9.78 21.15
C LEU A 482 5.64 9.15 20.97
N ALA A 483 4.85 9.08 22.04
CA ALA A 483 3.41 8.81 21.97
C ALA A 483 2.68 9.64 23.03
N ALA A 484 1.38 9.85 22.86
CA ALA A 484 0.52 10.43 23.89
C ALA A 484 -0.91 9.90 23.82
N VAL A 485 -1.60 9.92 24.96
CA VAL A 485 -2.99 9.46 25.11
C VAL A 485 -3.94 10.60 25.48
N ASP A 486 -5.19 10.50 25.04
CA ASP A 486 -6.32 11.33 25.43
C ASP A 486 -7.48 10.43 25.86
N ASP A 487 -7.43 9.96 27.11
CA ASP A 487 -8.43 9.03 27.67
C ASP A 487 -9.86 9.59 27.61
N ALA A 488 -10.03 10.92 27.55
CA ALA A 488 -11.35 11.53 27.46
C ALA A 488 -11.94 11.49 26.04
N ALA A 489 -11.12 11.20 25.04
CA ALA A 489 -11.50 11.14 23.63
C ALA A 489 -11.29 9.73 23.04
N ASN A 490 -10.88 8.74 23.84
CA ASN A 490 -10.45 7.40 23.40
C ASN A 490 -9.52 7.46 22.18
N VAL A 491 -8.55 8.39 22.22
CA VAL A 491 -7.57 8.60 21.14
C VAL A 491 -6.15 8.51 21.68
N ALA A 492 -5.30 7.76 20.98
CA ALA A 492 -3.85 7.84 21.12
C ALA A 492 -3.21 8.40 19.86
N VAL A 493 -2.06 9.06 20.02
CA VAL A 493 -1.19 9.47 18.91
C VAL A 493 0.18 8.84 19.13
N VAL A 494 0.66 8.08 18.15
CA VAL A 494 1.99 7.46 18.14
C VAL A 494 2.80 8.08 17.03
N GLY A 495 4.01 8.52 17.32
CA GLY A 495 4.86 9.24 16.38
C GLY A 495 5.68 8.38 15.44
N SER A 496 5.30 7.12 15.22
CA SER A 496 6.07 6.19 14.40
C SER A 496 5.20 5.00 13.93
N PRO A 497 5.34 4.52 12.69
CA PRO A 497 4.72 3.28 12.21
C PRO A 497 5.41 2.04 12.83
N LEU A 498 5.02 1.70 14.06
CA LEU A 498 5.68 0.66 14.86
C LEU A 498 5.56 -0.78 14.31
N ILE A 499 4.62 -1.01 13.39
CA ILE A 499 4.22 -2.33 12.88
C ILE A 499 4.57 -2.55 11.40
N ASP A 500 5.34 -1.64 10.81
CA ASP A 500 5.82 -1.72 9.43
C ASP A 500 6.76 -2.94 9.24
N GLU A 501 6.34 -3.89 8.42
CA GLU A 501 7.07 -5.14 8.19
C GLU A 501 8.37 -4.97 7.41
N SER A 502 8.58 -3.83 6.75
CA SER A 502 9.85 -3.56 6.05
C SER A 502 11.07 -3.55 6.99
N TYR A 503 10.83 -3.49 8.29
CA TYR A 503 11.85 -3.61 9.34
C TYR A 503 12.07 -5.05 9.83
N GLU A 504 11.44 -6.04 9.22
CA GLU A 504 11.65 -7.47 9.50
C GLU A 504 12.82 -8.03 8.69
N SER A 505 13.64 -8.87 9.32
CA SER A 505 14.80 -9.47 8.66
C SER A 505 14.43 -10.38 7.48
N SER A 506 13.23 -10.97 7.53
CA SER A 506 12.64 -11.78 6.46
C SER A 506 12.28 -10.94 5.23
N GLU A 507 11.97 -9.65 5.42
CA GLU A 507 11.71 -8.67 4.35
C GLU A 507 13.01 -8.03 3.81
N GLY A 508 14.16 -8.52 4.27
CA GLY A 508 15.48 -8.05 3.83
C GLY A 508 16.05 -6.91 4.69
N PHE A 509 15.42 -6.58 5.82
CA PHE A 509 16.02 -5.65 6.77
C PHE A 509 17.33 -6.23 7.33
N ALA A 510 18.33 -5.36 7.49
CA ALA A 510 19.71 -5.79 7.72
C ALA A 510 19.96 -6.42 9.10
N VAL A 511 19.04 -6.23 10.06
CA VAL A 511 19.12 -6.75 11.42
C VAL A 511 17.77 -7.32 11.84
N ASP A 512 17.78 -8.22 12.83
CA ASP A 512 16.57 -8.75 13.43
C ASP A 512 16.01 -7.75 14.45
N THR A 513 14.75 -7.34 14.26
CA THR A 513 14.02 -6.41 15.13
C THR A 513 13.00 -7.12 16.03
N SER A 514 12.93 -8.46 15.97
CA SER A 514 11.96 -9.24 16.74
C SER A 514 12.20 -9.25 18.25
N ASP A 515 13.35 -8.74 18.69
CA ASP A 515 13.67 -8.53 20.10
C ASP A 515 13.02 -7.25 20.69
N TYR A 516 12.58 -6.30 19.84
CA TYR A 516 11.82 -5.13 20.29
C TYR A 516 10.33 -5.46 20.38
N GLU A 517 9.69 -5.05 21.47
CA GLU A 517 8.28 -5.37 21.79
C GLU A 517 7.30 -4.30 21.29
N ASN A 518 7.53 -3.81 20.07
CA ASN A 518 6.68 -2.84 19.40
C ASN A 518 5.20 -3.31 19.33
N PHE A 519 4.99 -4.59 19.07
CA PHE A 519 3.67 -5.19 18.91
C PHE A 519 2.90 -5.22 20.24
N VAL A 520 3.56 -5.61 21.32
CA VAL A 520 2.98 -5.61 22.68
C VAL A 520 2.63 -4.20 23.12
N PHE A 521 3.54 -3.23 22.92
CA PHE A 521 3.27 -1.84 23.29
C PHE A 521 2.04 -1.28 22.56
N LEU A 522 1.94 -1.48 21.24
CA LEU A 522 0.80 -0.99 20.47
C LEU A 522 -0.51 -1.66 20.90
N THR A 523 -0.48 -2.97 21.17
CA THR A 523 -1.66 -3.74 21.54
C THR A 523 -2.14 -3.39 22.95
N ASN A 524 -1.23 -3.26 23.92
CA ASN A 524 -1.54 -2.73 25.25
C ASN A 524 -2.05 -1.29 25.17
N LEU A 525 -1.53 -0.46 24.27
CA LEU A 525 -1.99 0.92 24.08
C LEU A 525 -3.41 0.96 23.53
N ILE A 526 -3.74 0.06 22.61
CA ILE A 526 -5.11 -0.11 22.10
C ILE A 526 -6.05 -0.50 23.23
N ASP A 527 -5.72 -1.54 24.00
CA ASP A 527 -6.53 -2.00 25.13
C ASP A 527 -6.68 -0.92 26.22
N TYR A 528 -5.60 -0.19 26.51
CA TYR A 528 -5.62 0.91 27.50
C TYR A 528 -6.57 2.06 27.12
N VAL A 529 -6.69 2.38 25.83
CA VAL A 529 -7.49 3.50 25.34
C VAL A 529 -8.93 3.09 25.02
N SER A 530 -9.17 1.82 24.75
CA SER A 530 -10.48 1.29 24.39
C SER A 530 -11.32 0.98 25.63
N ASP A 531 -12.60 1.34 25.59
CA ASP A 531 -13.60 0.86 26.54
C ASP A 531 -14.31 -0.42 26.03
N ARG A 532 -13.87 -0.93 24.87
CA ARG A 532 -14.42 -2.11 24.19
C ARG A 532 -13.38 -3.21 24.09
N SER A 533 -13.85 -4.44 24.10
CA SER A 533 -13.12 -5.62 23.65
C SER A 533 -13.54 -5.98 22.22
N GLY A 534 -12.63 -6.56 21.43
CA GLY A 534 -12.90 -6.97 20.06
C GLY A 534 -11.65 -6.95 19.19
N ASP A 535 -11.84 -7.04 17.88
CA ASP A 535 -10.73 -7.11 16.92
C ASP A 535 -10.17 -5.72 16.58
N ILE A 536 -9.04 -5.70 15.89
CA ILE A 536 -8.35 -4.46 15.49
C ILE A 536 -8.49 -4.25 13.99
N LEU A 537 -8.90 -3.03 13.62
CA LEU A 537 -9.00 -2.61 12.23
C LEU A 537 -7.88 -1.62 11.90
N ILE A 538 -7.37 -1.63 10.68
CA ILE A 538 -6.54 -0.56 10.12
C ILE A 538 -7.26 0.12 8.95
N ASP A 539 -7.16 1.44 8.87
CA ASP A 539 -7.60 2.19 7.69
C ASP A 539 -6.57 2.02 6.56
N GLY A 540 -6.98 1.41 5.46
CA GLY A 540 -6.19 1.32 4.23
C GLY A 540 -6.70 2.21 3.10
N GLY A 541 -7.78 2.95 3.36
CA GLY A 541 -8.28 3.98 2.48
C GLY A 541 -7.36 5.20 2.42
N HIS A 542 -7.86 6.29 1.83
CA HIS A 542 -7.22 7.60 1.90
C HIS A 542 -5.79 7.69 1.30
N GLY A 543 -5.43 6.77 0.41
CA GLY A 543 -4.15 6.77 -0.31
C GLY A 543 -2.94 6.38 0.55
N GLN A 544 -3.13 5.44 1.48
CA GLN A 544 -2.09 4.97 2.40
C GLN A 544 -1.25 3.82 1.84
N PHE A 545 -1.84 2.94 1.01
CA PHE A 545 -1.18 1.71 0.55
C PHE A 545 0.20 1.92 -0.11
N ASP A 546 0.32 2.84 -1.08
CA ASP A 546 1.60 3.12 -1.75
C ASP A 546 2.43 4.23 -1.09
N ALA A 547 2.03 4.71 0.09
CA ALA A 547 2.71 5.81 0.76
C ALA A 547 3.80 5.28 1.68
N SER A 548 5.07 5.60 1.37
CA SER A 548 6.26 5.16 2.14
C SER A 548 6.32 5.60 3.62
N TYR A 549 5.32 6.32 4.10
CA TYR A 549 5.19 6.90 5.44
C TYR A 549 3.90 6.45 6.15
N ALA A 550 3.19 5.50 5.56
CA ALA A 550 1.95 4.90 6.01
C ALA A 550 2.12 3.37 6.03
N VAL A 551 1.19 2.65 6.66
CA VAL A 551 1.20 1.19 6.75
C VAL A 551 -0.21 0.70 6.44
N SER A 552 -0.32 -0.30 5.58
CA SER A 552 -1.56 -1.04 5.33
C SER A 552 -1.58 -2.37 6.10
N ASN A 553 -2.66 -3.14 6.03
CA ASN A 553 -2.68 -4.49 6.62
C ASN A 553 -1.62 -5.41 5.97
N ASP A 554 -1.41 -5.29 4.65
CA ASP A 554 -0.38 -6.09 3.94
C ASP A 554 1.04 -5.72 4.37
N ASP A 555 1.28 -4.47 4.79
CA ASP A 555 2.58 -4.03 5.31
C ASP A 555 2.75 -4.34 6.81
N ALA A 556 1.87 -5.16 7.39
CA ALA A 556 1.80 -5.47 8.81
C ALA A 556 1.49 -6.96 9.08
N ALA A 557 1.84 -7.87 8.16
CA ALA A 557 1.51 -9.30 8.27
C ALA A 557 2.10 -9.95 9.54
N TYR A 558 3.26 -9.48 10.01
CA TYR A 558 3.87 -9.96 11.26
C TYR A 558 3.13 -9.49 12.51
N TYR A 559 2.53 -8.30 12.46
CA TYR A 559 1.65 -7.82 13.54
C TYR A 559 0.34 -8.58 13.55
N GLN A 560 -0.23 -8.89 12.37
CA GLN A 560 -1.36 -9.81 12.26
C GLN A 560 -1.06 -11.16 12.90
N ARG A 561 0.09 -11.78 12.56
CA ARG A 561 0.48 -13.07 13.15
C ARG A 561 0.69 -13.00 14.66
N TYR A 562 1.17 -11.86 15.17
CA TYR A 562 1.25 -11.62 16.62
C TYR A 562 -0.15 -11.59 17.25
N LEU A 563 -1.09 -10.86 16.65
CA LEU A 563 -2.47 -10.73 17.13
C LEU A 563 -3.20 -12.07 17.16
N GLU A 564 -3.03 -12.90 16.13
CA GLU A 564 -3.58 -14.27 16.09
C GLU A 564 -3.12 -15.09 17.31
N GLY A 565 -1.85 -14.95 17.70
CA GLY A 565 -1.27 -15.66 18.85
C GLY A 565 -1.72 -15.14 20.22
N VAL A 566 -2.45 -14.01 20.26
CA VAL A 566 -3.07 -13.45 21.47
C VAL A 566 -4.60 -13.33 21.33
N ASP A 567 -5.18 -14.18 20.48
CA ASP A 567 -6.63 -14.32 20.25
C ASP A 567 -7.32 -13.04 19.76
N LEU A 568 -6.64 -12.28 18.88
CA LEU A 568 -7.17 -11.09 18.20
C LEU A 568 -7.04 -11.22 16.68
N SER A 569 -8.03 -10.72 15.94
CA SER A 569 -7.91 -10.56 14.48
C SER A 569 -7.47 -9.15 14.09
N PHE A 570 -6.86 -9.05 12.91
CA PHE A 570 -6.44 -7.81 12.28
C PHE A 570 -6.89 -7.75 10.83
N ASP A 571 -7.67 -6.74 10.47
CA ASP A 571 -8.20 -6.58 9.12
C ASP A 571 -8.11 -5.10 8.68
N GLN A 572 -8.40 -4.84 7.42
CA GLN A 572 -8.43 -3.52 6.82
C GLN A 572 -9.85 -3.09 6.42
N ALA A 573 -10.14 -1.79 6.51
CA ALA A 573 -11.28 -1.17 5.86
C ALA A 573 -10.84 0.08 5.08
N ASN A 574 -11.52 0.34 3.96
CA ASN A 574 -11.29 1.52 3.13
C ASN A 574 -12.38 2.58 3.28
N ASP A 575 -13.65 2.18 3.45
CA ASP A 575 -14.81 3.07 3.55
C ASP A 575 -15.47 2.98 4.94
N LEU A 576 -14.91 3.70 5.92
CA LEU A 576 -15.27 3.59 7.34
C LEU A 576 -16.71 4.02 7.68
N ASP A 577 -17.39 4.76 6.80
CA ASP A 577 -18.80 5.16 7.00
C ASP A 577 -19.81 4.07 6.58
N THR A 578 -19.39 3.13 5.74
CA THR A 578 -20.22 2.00 5.28
C THR A 578 -19.83 0.66 5.86
N PHE A 579 -18.61 0.56 6.40
CA PHE A 579 -18.11 -0.62 7.09
C PHE A 579 -18.80 -0.87 8.43
N ASP A 580 -18.99 -2.14 8.81
CA ASP A 580 -19.58 -2.48 10.11
C ASP A 580 -18.52 -2.39 11.22
N LEU A 581 -18.58 -1.31 11.99
CA LEU A 581 -17.63 -1.03 13.09
C LEU A 581 -18.02 -1.69 14.44
N SER A 582 -19.06 -2.53 14.47
CA SER A 582 -19.64 -3.04 15.74
C SER A 582 -18.84 -4.15 16.43
N ARG A 583 -17.98 -4.88 15.72
CA ARG A 583 -17.11 -5.93 16.33
C ARG A 583 -15.70 -5.47 16.71
N TRP A 584 -15.32 -4.25 16.32
CA TRP A 584 -13.96 -3.76 16.47
C TRP A 584 -13.79 -2.99 17.77
N GLN A 585 -12.69 -3.24 18.49
CA GLN A 585 -12.33 -2.41 19.65
C GLN A 585 -11.58 -1.16 19.25
N ALA A 586 -10.76 -1.23 18.20
CA ALA A 586 -9.93 -0.12 17.78
C ALA A 586 -9.76 -0.01 16.27
N ILE A 587 -9.49 1.21 15.84
CA ILE A 587 -9.12 1.56 14.47
C ILE A 587 -7.77 2.25 14.50
N ILE A 588 -6.78 1.66 13.83
CA ILE A 588 -5.47 2.27 13.57
C ILE A 588 -5.62 3.12 12.31
N VAL A 589 -5.24 4.40 12.40
CA VAL A 589 -5.21 5.31 11.25
C VAL A 589 -3.78 5.80 11.08
N THR A 590 -3.11 5.37 10.01
CA THR A 590 -1.77 5.87 9.69
C THR A 590 -1.87 7.20 8.95
N THR A 591 -0.73 7.81 8.58
CA THR A 591 -0.75 9.19 8.05
C THR A 591 -1.36 9.23 6.64
N PRO A 592 -2.56 9.79 6.44
CA PRO A 592 -3.30 9.60 5.21
C PRO A 592 -2.96 10.65 4.16
N ALA A 593 -2.75 10.24 2.91
CA ALA A 593 -2.46 11.14 1.80
C ALA A 593 -3.67 12.05 1.45
N ASN A 594 -4.88 11.50 1.59
CA ASN A 594 -6.14 12.19 1.36
C ASN A 594 -6.88 12.48 2.68
N ALA A 595 -7.74 13.49 2.69
CA ALA A 595 -8.55 13.81 3.86
C ALA A 595 -9.80 12.93 3.93
N PHE A 596 -10.18 12.56 5.16
CA PHE A 596 -11.44 11.88 5.43
C PHE A 596 -12.64 12.75 5.05
N THR A 597 -13.69 12.10 4.56
CA THR A 597 -14.98 12.75 4.33
C THR A 597 -15.68 13.03 5.65
N GLN A 598 -16.69 13.91 5.61
CA GLN A 598 -17.48 14.18 6.81
C GLN A 598 -18.26 12.94 7.29
N ALA A 599 -18.67 12.05 6.38
CA ALA A 599 -19.41 10.85 6.74
C ALA A 599 -18.54 9.88 7.54
N GLU A 600 -17.28 9.68 7.13
CA GLU A 600 -16.31 8.85 7.84
C GLU A 600 -15.92 9.47 9.19
N ILE A 601 -15.74 10.79 9.23
CA ILE A 601 -15.53 11.51 10.50
C ILE A 601 -16.71 11.30 11.46
N ASP A 602 -17.95 11.38 10.97
CA ASP A 602 -19.15 11.15 11.78
C ASP A 602 -19.22 9.68 12.28
N ALA A 603 -18.82 8.72 11.44
CA ALA A 603 -18.74 7.30 11.79
C ALA A 603 -17.68 7.03 12.86
N LEU A 604 -16.45 7.54 12.69
CA LEU A 604 -15.36 7.44 13.66
C LEU A 604 -15.69 8.14 14.99
N THR A 605 -16.34 9.31 14.92
CA THR A 605 -16.79 10.02 16.14
C THR A 605 -17.84 9.20 16.89
N SER A 606 -18.73 8.51 16.17
CA SER A 606 -19.73 7.62 16.78
C SER A 606 -19.07 6.37 17.37
N PHE A 607 -18.12 5.78 16.66
CA PHE A 607 -17.32 4.64 17.12
C PHE A 607 -16.59 4.94 18.44
N VAL A 608 -15.93 6.10 18.51
CA VAL A 608 -15.29 6.60 19.74
C VAL A 608 -16.31 6.84 20.85
N ALA A 609 -17.45 7.45 20.54
CA ALA A 609 -18.51 7.70 21.53
C ALA A 609 -19.13 6.40 22.08
N ASP A 610 -19.09 5.31 21.32
CA ASP A 610 -19.52 3.97 21.71
C ASP A 610 -18.41 3.17 22.44
N GLY A 611 -17.28 3.82 22.76
CA GLY A 611 -16.20 3.25 23.56
C GLY A 611 -15.03 2.68 22.74
N GLY A 612 -15.06 2.77 21.40
CA GLY A 612 -13.95 2.31 20.58
C GLY A 612 -12.74 3.25 20.64
N ALA A 613 -11.54 2.72 20.43
CA ALA A 613 -10.30 3.50 20.39
C ALA A 613 -9.88 3.87 18.97
N VAL A 614 -9.39 5.09 18.77
CA VAL A 614 -8.69 5.47 17.53
C VAL A 614 -7.22 5.75 17.81
N VAL A 615 -6.33 4.98 17.20
CA VAL A 615 -4.87 5.16 17.32
C VAL A 615 -4.32 5.81 16.07
N LEU A 616 -3.89 7.07 16.20
CA LEU A 616 -3.35 7.85 15.10
C LEU A 616 -1.83 7.65 15.01
N VAL A 617 -1.37 7.08 13.89
CA VAL A 617 0.03 6.71 13.68
C VAL A 617 0.69 7.68 12.69
N GLY A 618 1.59 8.49 13.22
CA GLY A 618 2.32 9.52 12.51
C GLY A 618 3.69 9.07 12.01
N ALA A 619 4.21 9.75 10.98
CA ALA A 619 5.59 9.63 10.54
C ALA A 619 6.24 11.02 10.30
N GLY A 620 7.50 11.18 10.70
CA GLY A 620 8.29 12.41 10.53
C GLY A 620 8.69 12.70 9.09
N THR A 621 8.82 11.65 8.28
CA THR A 621 9.06 11.69 6.83
C THR A 621 7.82 12.12 6.04
N ALA A 622 6.62 12.00 6.61
CA ALA A 622 5.37 12.26 5.90
C ALA A 622 5.31 13.72 5.39
N PRO A 623 4.74 13.97 4.20
CA PRO A 623 4.51 15.32 3.70
C PRO A 623 3.65 16.16 4.64
N SER A 624 3.81 17.49 4.61
CA SER A 624 3.02 18.40 5.45
C SER A 624 1.51 18.31 5.19
N GLY A 625 1.10 18.03 3.95
CA GLY A 625 -0.30 17.80 3.59
C GLY A 625 -0.88 16.57 4.30
N ALA A 626 -0.21 15.42 4.17
CA ALA A 626 -0.64 14.18 4.80
C ALA A 626 -0.69 14.28 6.34
N ARG A 627 0.32 14.89 6.96
CA ARG A 627 0.30 15.21 8.40
C ARG A 627 -0.84 16.16 8.79
N THR A 628 -1.25 17.06 7.89
CA THR A 628 -2.40 17.95 8.15
C THR A 628 -3.69 17.15 8.17
N ASN A 629 -3.88 16.21 7.24
CA ASN A 629 -5.05 15.32 7.21
C ASN A 629 -5.17 14.52 8.51
N LEU A 630 -4.09 13.89 9.00
CA LEU A 630 -4.10 13.14 10.27
C LEU A 630 -4.44 14.04 11.47
N ASN A 631 -3.87 15.25 11.49
CA ASN A 631 -4.10 16.24 12.54
C ASN A 631 -5.52 16.85 12.51
N ASP A 632 -6.12 16.97 11.33
CA ASP A 632 -7.50 17.41 11.15
C ASP A 632 -8.48 16.34 11.62
N LEU A 633 -8.19 15.05 11.34
CA LEU A 633 -8.94 13.93 11.93
C LEU A 633 -8.85 13.94 13.46
N ALA A 634 -7.64 14.07 14.02
CA ALA A 634 -7.45 14.20 15.47
C ALA A 634 -8.30 15.33 16.06
N SER A 635 -8.35 16.47 15.36
CA SER A 635 -9.19 17.59 15.77
C SER A 635 -10.68 17.30 15.71
N ALA A 636 -11.12 16.53 14.72
CA ALA A 636 -12.52 16.18 14.52
C ALA A 636 -13.01 15.18 15.57
N LEU A 637 -12.16 14.24 15.98
CA LEU A 637 -12.40 13.29 17.08
C LEU A 637 -12.40 13.95 18.47
N GLY A 638 -12.06 15.25 18.54
CA GLY A 638 -12.16 16.04 19.78
C GLY A 638 -10.92 16.04 20.65
N THR A 639 -9.83 15.37 20.25
CA THR A 639 -8.55 15.44 20.97
C THR A 639 -7.78 16.72 20.64
N ASP A 640 -6.98 17.21 21.59
CA ASP A 640 -6.00 18.28 21.38
C ASP A 640 -4.62 17.77 20.92
N LEU A 641 -4.41 16.45 20.86
CA LEU A 641 -3.15 15.83 20.44
C LEU A 641 -2.92 15.95 18.93
N ARG A 642 -1.67 16.16 18.54
CA ARG A 642 -1.24 16.35 17.15
C ARG A 642 0.10 15.67 16.92
N ILE A 643 0.26 15.04 15.76
CA ILE A 643 1.60 14.71 15.28
C ILE A 643 2.34 16.01 14.97
N ASN A 644 3.59 16.11 15.43
CA ASN A 644 4.39 17.28 15.19
C ASN A 644 5.00 17.27 13.77
N GLY A 645 5.37 18.44 13.27
CA GLY A 645 5.96 18.61 11.94
C GLY A 645 7.48 18.53 11.98
N ASP A 646 8.00 17.54 12.70
CA ASP A 646 9.42 17.36 13.00
C ASP A 646 9.91 15.95 12.63
N HIS A 647 11.22 15.75 12.75
CA HIS A 647 11.87 14.46 12.71
C HIS A 647 12.70 14.29 13.97
N VAL A 648 12.52 13.16 14.64
CA VAL A 648 13.32 12.73 15.80
C VAL A 648 14.38 11.75 15.31
N THR A 649 15.63 11.97 15.69
CA THR A 649 16.77 11.11 15.33
C THR A 649 17.67 10.91 16.53
N ASP A 650 18.37 9.78 16.61
CA ASP A 650 19.36 9.55 17.67
C ASP A 650 20.60 8.83 17.13
N GLY A 651 21.75 9.49 17.18
CA GLY A 651 23.02 8.91 16.72
C GLY A 651 23.65 7.91 17.69
N THR A 652 23.11 7.75 18.90
CA THR A 652 23.61 6.89 19.98
C THR A 652 22.74 5.67 20.19
N ASN A 653 21.42 5.86 20.33
CA ASN A 653 20.45 4.79 20.56
C ASN A 653 19.60 4.60 19.30
N ASN A 654 20.01 3.65 18.46
CA ASN A 654 19.35 3.38 17.19
C ASN A 654 19.52 1.95 16.74
N VAL A 655 18.70 1.56 15.77
CA VAL A 655 18.78 0.27 15.09
C VAL A 655 19.83 0.34 13.98
N ASN A 656 20.71 -0.65 13.93
CA ASN A 656 21.67 -0.85 12.84
C ASN A 656 22.61 0.36 12.53
N GLY A 657 22.85 1.26 13.49
CA GLY A 657 23.66 2.45 13.25
C GLY A 657 22.93 3.55 12.47
N ASP A 658 21.64 3.39 12.18
CA ASP A 658 20.83 4.36 11.46
C ASP A 658 20.12 5.31 12.43
N SER A 659 20.61 6.55 12.50
CA SER A 659 20.02 7.56 13.39
C SER A 659 18.56 7.91 13.08
N GLY A 660 18.04 7.55 11.90
CA GLY A 660 16.64 7.71 11.52
C GLY A 660 15.68 6.71 12.18
N ILE A 661 16.21 5.68 12.85
CA ILE A 661 15.46 4.64 13.56
C ILE A 661 15.89 4.63 15.04
N PRO A 662 15.54 5.66 15.81
CA PRO A 662 15.89 5.73 17.24
C PRO A 662 15.28 4.57 18.03
N THR A 663 15.96 4.18 19.10
CA THR A 663 15.43 3.27 20.12
C THR A 663 15.19 3.99 21.43
N THR A 664 14.31 3.46 22.29
CA THR A 664 14.07 4.04 23.62
C THR A 664 13.74 3.01 24.68
N THR A 665 14.21 3.29 25.89
CA THR A 665 13.87 2.61 27.16
C THR A 665 13.21 3.57 28.16
N VAL A 666 12.88 4.80 27.73
CA VAL A 666 12.36 5.87 28.60
C VAL A 666 10.84 5.79 28.69
N PHE A 667 10.39 4.94 29.62
CA PHE A 667 8.98 4.62 29.84
C PHE A 667 8.43 5.27 31.10
N ASP A 668 7.22 5.81 31.03
CA ASP A 668 6.43 6.16 32.21
C ASP A 668 5.62 4.93 32.66
N THR A 669 6.18 4.17 33.58
CA THR A 669 5.57 2.91 34.09
C THR A 669 4.34 3.13 34.98
N THR A 670 3.84 4.36 35.10
CA THR A 670 2.49 4.58 35.62
C THR A 670 1.41 4.15 34.63
N PHE A 671 1.75 4.05 33.34
CA PHE A 671 0.92 3.42 32.32
C PHE A 671 1.12 1.89 32.31
N PRO A 672 0.06 1.07 32.26
CA PRO A 672 0.15 -0.39 32.26
C PRO A 672 0.43 -0.95 30.85
N LEU A 673 1.46 -0.43 30.16
CA LEU A 673 1.69 -0.71 28.74
C LEU A 673 2.87 -1.62 28.46
N PHE A 674 3.63 -2.00 29.50
CA PHE A 674 4.97 -2.57 29.34
C PHE A 674 5.09 -4.02 29.83
N ASP A 675 4.02 -4.61 30.34
CA ASP A 675 3.98 -6.05 30.58
C ASP A 675 3.59 -6.79 29.28
N ALA A 676 3.82 -8.11 29.24
CA ALA A 676 3.30 -8.94 28.14
C ALA A 676 1.78 -8.78 28.06
N TYR A 677 1.23 -8.77 26.84
CA TYR A 677 -0.21 -8.67 26.64
C TYR A 677 -0.89 -9.94 27.15
N ASP A 678 -1.87 -9.79 28.03
CA ASP A 678 -2.61 -10.91 28.63
C ASP A 678 -4.14 -10.82 28.42
N GLY A 679 -4.58 -9.85 27.61
CA GLY A 679 -6.00 -9.62 27.32
C GLY A 679 -6.85 -9.16 28.51
N SER A 680 -6.23 -8.81 29.65
CA SER A 680 -6.95 -8.30 30.81
C SER A 680 -6.94 -6.77 30.83
N THR A 681 -8.14 -6.18 30.71
CA THR A 681 -8.33 -4.73 30.65
C THR A 681 -7.72 -4.03 31.87
N GLY A 682 -6.61 -3.33 31.67
CA GLY A 682 -6.07 -2.22 32.48
C GLY A 682 -6.01 -2.33 34.02
N GLY A 683 -4.80 -2.48 34.56
CA GLY A 683 -4.39 -1.71 35.76
C GLY A 683 -3.93 -2.47 37.02
N GLY A 684 -2.72 -3.04 36.95
CA GLY A 684 -1.71 -3.13 38.02
C GLY A 684 -2.12 -3.29 39.49
N SER A 685 -1.87 -4.49 40.05
CA SER A 685 -1.04 -4.66 41.25
C SER A 685 -0.72 -6.13 41.44
N GLY A 686 0.56 -6.48 41.39
CA GLY A 686 1.04 -7.87 41.40
C GLY A 686 0.44 -8.78 42.48
N GLY A 687 0.13 -10.01 42.07
CA GLY A 687 -0.14 -11.11 42.98
C GLY A 687 -0.91 -12.28 42.36
N SER A 688 -0.16 -13.29 41.90
CA SER A 688 -0.64 -14.67 41.63
C SER A 688 -1.41 -14.87 40.32
N GLY A 689 -1.12 -15.97 39.62
CA GLY A 689 -1.60 -16.26 38.26
C GLY A 689 -3.12 -16.20 38.10
N ASN A 690 -3.56 -16.01 36.86
CA ASN A 690 -4.95 -15.80 36.47
C ASN A 690 -5.82 -16.98 36.96
N GLY A 691 -6.50 -16.78 38.09
CA GLY A 691 -7.53 -17.70 38.57
C GLY A 691 -8.84 -17.35 37.88
N ASP A 692 -9.51 -18.35 37.34
CA ASP A 692 -10.78 -18.24 36.63
C ASP A 692 -11.85 -19.02 37.39
N LEU A 693 -13.13 -18.87 37.06
CA LEU A 693 -14.23 -19.63 37.65
C LEU A 693 -15.26 -20.05 36.60
N SER A 694 -15.36 -21.35 36.34
CA SER A 694 -16.40 -21.93 35.49
C SER A 694 -17.42 -22.72 36.31
N ILE A 695 -18.65 -22.79 35.80
CA ILE A 695 -19.67 -23.72 36.30
C ILE A 695 -19.40 -25.07 35.63
N ALA A 696 -18.88 -26.02 36.40
CA ALA A 696 -18.46 -27.32 35.89
C ALA A 696 -19.60 -28.34 35.84
N GLN A 697 -20.55 -28.21 36.79
CA GLN A 697 -21.71 -29.09 36.86
C GLN A 697 -22.84 -28.43 37.64
N ILE A 698 -24.06 -28.60 37.16
CA ILE A 698 -25.28 -28.34 37.92
C ILE A 698 -25.97 -29.69 38.17
N HIS A 699 -26.39 -29.94 39.42
CA HIS A 699 -27.14 -31.11 39.82
C HIS A 699 -28.40 -30.67 40.56
N GLU A 700 -29.43 -30.35 39.78
CA GLU A 700 -30.73 -29.85 40.20
C GLU A 700 -31.66 -30.96 40.72
N ASP A 701 -31.69 -32.13 40.06
CA ASP A 701 -32.65 -33.20 40.36
C ASP A 701 -32.13 -34.14 41.46
N ALA A 702 -32.36 -33.74 42.72
CA ALA A 702 -32.00 -34.54 43.89
C ALA A 702 -32.70 -35.90 43.91
N ALA A 703 -32.04 -36.95 44.41
CA ALA A 703 -32.63 -38.27 44.51
C ALA A 703 -33.85 -38.26 45.46
N GLY A 704 -35.05 -38.44 44.90
CA GLY A 704 -36.28 -38.60 45.66
C GLY A 704 -37.18 -37.35 45.61
N ASN A 705 -37.31 -36.65 46.73
CA ASN A 705 -38.03 -35.38 46.76
C ASN A 705 -37.07 -34.34 47.30
N ASP A 706 -36.80 -33.34 46.48
CA ASP A 706 -35.68 -32.40 46.61
C ASP A 706 -35.78 -31.61 47.92
N ASN A 707 -37.00 -31.26 48.32
CA ASN A 707 -37.28 -30.61 49.61
C ASN A 707 -36.90 -31.46 50.85
N ASN A 708 -36.60 -32.74 50.69
CA ASN A 708 -36.12 -33.63 51.76
C ASN A 708 -34.66 -34.07 51.56
N ASN A 709 -34.02 -33.72 50.44
CA ASN A 709 -32.66 -34.13 50.09
C ASN A 709 -31.85 -32.94 49.51
N LEU A 710 -31.92 -31.79 50.17
CA LEU A 710 -31.30 -30.54 49.71
C LEU A 710 -29.76 -30.60 49.57
N ASN A 711 -29.07 -31.60 50.14
CA ASN A 711 -27.63 -31.75 49.92
C ASN A 711 -27.30 -32.49 48.62
N ASP A 712 -28.28 -33.14 48.00
CA ASP A 712 -28.17 -33.78 46.69
C ASP A 712 -28.61 -32.83 45.57
N GLU A 713 -28.75 -31.54 45.90
CA GLU A 713 -29.00 -30.42 45.01
C GLU A 713 -27.77 -29.51 45.13
N TYR A 714 -26.96 -29.37 44.08
CA TYR A 714 -25.67 -28.67 44.17
C TYR A 714 -25.17 -28.12 42.84
N VAL A 715 -24.24 -27.16 42.94
CA VAL A 715 -23.46 -26.63 41.80
C VAL A 715 -21.98 -26.86 42.08
N VAL A 716 -21.24 -27.34 41.09
CA VAL A 716 -19.78 -27.50 41.14
C VAL A 716 -19.15 -26.37 40.34
N PHE A 717 -18.24 -25.65 40.99
CA PHE A 717 -17.40 -24.65 40.34
C PHE A 717 -15.98 -25.20 40.18
N GLU A 718 -15.34 -24.87 39.07
CA GLU A 718 -13.95 -25.20 38.79
C GLU A 718 -13.16 -23.92 38.52
N ASN A 719 -11.90 -23.89 38.93
CA ASN A 719 -10.95 -22.88 38.47
C ASN A 719 -10.10 -23.47 37.33
N PRO A 720 -10.48 -23.28 36.05
CA PRO A 720 -9.70 -23.79 34.93
C PRO A 720 -8.41 -22.98 34.68
N GLY A 721 -8.26 -21.84 35.36
CA GLY A 721 -7.12 -20.95 35.25
C GLY A 721 -5.82 -21.52 35.81
N THR A 722 -4.74 -20.76 35.66
CA THR A 722 -3.37 -21.17 36.00
C THR A 722 -2.91 -20.69 37.38
N GLY A 723 -3.70 -19.86 38.07
CA GLY A 723 -3.47 -19.48 39.46
C GLY A 723 -4.73 -19.54 40.32
N SER A 724 -4.61 -19.21 41.61
CA SER A 724 -5.73 -19.29 42.56
C SER A 724 -6.65 -18.07 42.45
N ILE A 725 -7.96 -18.27 42.49
CA ILE A 725 -8.97 -17.19 42.52
C ILE A 725 -9.47 -16.95 43.95
N ASP A 726 -9.59 -15.69 44.38
CA ASP A 726 -10.21 -15.30 45.64
C ASP A 726 -11.70 -14.98 45.42
N LEU A 727 -12.58 -15.81 45.96
CA LEU A 727 -14.04 -15.67 45.83
C LEU A 727 -14.63 -14.88 47.02
N SER A 728 -13.80 -14.20 47.82
CA SER A 728 -14.26 -13.39 48.93
C SER A 728 -15.24 -12.31 48.46
N GLY A 729 -16.49 -12.39 48.94
CA GLY A 729 -17.53 -11.40 48.59
C GLY A 729 -18.31 -11.72 47.32
N TRP A 730 -17.93 -12.75 46.58
CA TRP A 730 -18.68 -13.24 45.43
C TRP A 730 -20.01 -13.86 45.86
N THR A 731 -20.97 -13.88 44.94
CA THR A 731 -22.30 -14.43 45.18
C THR A 731 -22.77 -15.35 44.06
N VAL A 732 -23.64 -16.30 44.40
CA VAL A 732 -24.34 -17.19 43.47
C VAL A 732 -25.83 -16.96 43.65
N GLU A 733 -26.57 -16.79 42.56
CA GLU A 733 -27.99 -16.48 42.54
C GLU A 733 -28.76 -17.38 41.56
N ASP A 734 -29.98 -17.79 41.93
CA ASP A 734 -30.93 -18.49 41.04
C ASP A 734 -31.87 -17.50 40.31
N GLU A 735 -32.69 -17.97 39.38
CA GLU A 735 -33.63 -17.10 38.64
C GLU A 735 -34.68 -16.44 39.58
N ALA A 736 -34.90 -17.00 40.78
CA ALA A 736 -35.82 -16.48 41.79
C ALA A 736 -35.15 -15.55 42.82
N ALA A 737 -33.89 -15.17 42.62
CA ALA A 737 -33.09 -14.29 43.48
C ALA A 737 -32.81 -14.84 44.90
N HIS A 738 -32.73 -16.16 45.06
CA HIS A 738 -32.07 -16.77 46.21
C HIS A 738 -30.56 -16.62 46.05
N THR A 739 -29.93 -15.89 46.97
CA THR A 739 -28.48 -15.60 46.91
C THR A 739 -27.67 -16.37 47.97
N TYR A 740 -26.57 -16.98 47.56
CA TYR A 740 -25.48 -17.49 48.39
C TYR A 740 -24.29 -16.53 48.31
N ALA A 741 -23.58 -16.33 49.42
CA ALA A 741 -22.35 -15.54 49.43
C ALA A 741 -21.17 -16.43 49.85
N PHE A 742 -20.09 -16.41 49.08
CA PHE A 742 -18.88 -17.16 49.43
C PHE A 742 -18.28 -16.63 50.75
N PRO A 743 -17.73 -17.52 51.61
CA PRO A 743 -17.12 -17.10 52.87
C PRO A 743 -15.94 -16.15 52.63
N SER A 744 -15.79 -15.14 53.49
CA SER A 744 -14.62 -14.27 53.43
C SER A 744 -13.32 -15.06 53.63
N GLY A 745 -12.35 -14.85 52.74
CA GLY A 745 -11.08 -15.56 52.67
C GLY A 745 -11.15 -16.91 51.95
N PHE A 746 -12.23 -17.20 51.22
CA PHE A 746 -12.33 -18.42 50.43
C PHE A 746 -11.59 -18.28 49.10
N THR A 747 -10.55 -19.09 48.91
CA THR A 747 -9.77 -19.14 47.68
C THR A 747 -9.88 -20.51 47.02
N LEU A 748 -9.98 -20.55 45.69
CA LEU A 748 -9.99 -21.77 44.89
C LEU A 748 -8.69 -21.87 44.07
N ASP A 749 -7.88 -22.89 44.34
CA ASP A 749 -6.62 -23.11 43.64
C ASP A 749 -6.80 -23.47 42.16
N ALA A 750 -5.77 -23.24 41.35
CA ALA A 750 -5.75 -23.63 39.93
C ALA A 750 -6.07 -25.13 39.74
N GLY A 751 -7.02 -25.45 38.87
CA GLY A 751 -7.54 -26.79 38.60
C GLY A 751 -8.32 -27.42 39.76
N ALA A 752 -8.63 -26.68 40.83
CA ALA A 752 -9.43 -27.17 41.94
C ALA A 752 -10.93 -26.96 41.69
N GLN A 753 -11.75 -27.78 42.35
CA GLN A 753 -13.20 -27.68 42.33
C GLN A 753 -13.77 -27.47 43.73
N VAL A 754 -14.89 -26.73 43.80
CA VAL A 754 -15.71 -26.58 45.01
C VAL A 754 -17.17 -26.87 44.69
N THR A 755 -17.83 -27.66 45.54
CA THR A 755 -19.25 -27.97 45.43
C THR A 755 -20.06 -27.13 46.42
N LEU A 756 -21.05 -26.39 45.93
CA LEU A 756 -22.03 -25.67 46.74
C LEU A 756 -23.31 -26.51 46.87
N HIS A 757 -23.55 -27.07 48.05
CA HIS A 757 -24.77 -27.81 48.38
C HIS A 757 -25.87 -26.86 48.88
N THR A 758 -27.11 -27.06 48.41
CA THR A 758 -28.26 -26.26 48.83
C THR A 758 -28.56 -26.42 50.33
N GLY A 759 -28.45 -27.62 50.90
CA GLY A 759 -28.83 -27.88 52.29
C GLY A 759 -27.79 -27.50 53.35
N THR A 760 -27.79 -28.21 54.49
CA THR A 760 -26.94 -27.90 55.66
C THR A 760 -25.74 -28.84 55.78
N GLY A 761 -24.59 -28.31 56.21
CA GLY A 761 -23.39 -29.07 56.52
C GLY A 761 -22.34 -28.20 57.23
N SER A 762 -21.08 -28.62 57.16
CA SER A 762 -19.94 -27.84 57.64
C SER A 762 -19.01 -27.56 56.47
N ASP A 763 -18.73 -26.28 56.22
CA ASP A 763 -17.88 -25.87 55.09
C ASP A 763 -16.46 -26.44 55.18
N THR A 764 -15.92 -26.80 54.04
CA THR A 764 -14.54 -27.23 53.80
C THR A 764 -13.97 -26.50 52.58
N SER A 765 -12.75 -26.82 52.17
CA SER A 765 -12.15 -26.25 50.95
C SER A 765 -12.80 -26.76 49.65
N SER A 766 -13.51 -27.89 49.68
CA SER A 766 -14.14 -28.52 48.50
C SER A 766 -15.65 -28.58 48.56
N ASP A 767 -16.25 -28.28 49.73
CA ASP A 767 -17.67 -28.44 49.98
C ASP A 767 -18.17 -27.25 50.79
N LEU A 768 -19.10 -26.49 50.22
CA LEU A 768 -19.77 -25.35 50.82
C LEU A 768 -21.26 -25.68 51.00
N TYR A 769 -21.89 -25.13 52.04
CA TYR A 769 -23.29 -25.39 52.35
C TYR A 769 -24.07 -24.10 52.50
N TRP A 770 -25.07 -23.89 51.65
CA TRP A 770 -25.94 -22.71 51.69
C TRP A 770 -26.75 -22.63 52.99
N GLY A 771 -26.90 -23.76 53.69
CA GLY A 771 -27.60 -23.81 54.98
C GLY A 771 -29.11 -23.71 54.83
N ASN A 772 -29.65 -23.95 53.63
CA ASN A 772 -31.08 -23.95 53.41
C ASN A 772 -31.74 -25.12 54.16
N THR A 773 -32.89 -24.84 54.75
CA THR A 773 -33.72 -25.83 55.46
C THR A 773 -35.17 -25.82 54.97
N GLY A 774 -35.44 -25.05 53.91
CA GLY A 774 -36.75 -24.85 53.30
C GLY A 774 -36.98 -25.75 52.09
N THR A 775 -37.37 -25.14 50.98
CA THR A 775 -37.62 -25.83 49.70
C THR A 775 -36.35 -25.88 48.86
N ALA A 776 -36.33 -26.74 47.84
CA ALA A 776 -35.28 -26.76 46.82
C ALA A 776 -35.08 -25.36 46.18
N ILE A 777 -33.86 -25.06 45.76
CA ILE A 777 -33.49 -23.79 45.12
C ILE A 777 -33.47 -23.99 43.61
N TRP A 778 -32.65 -24.94 43.15
CA TRP A 778 -32.46 -25.32 41.75
C TRP A 778 -33.68 -26.07 41.20
N ASN A 779 -34.34 -25.50 40.19
CA ASN A 779 -35.59 -26.04 39.64
C ASN A 779 -35.38 -27.10 38.54
N ASN A 780 -35.82 -28.34 38.75
CA ASN A 780 -35.73 -29.45 37.77
C ASN A 780 -36.43 -29.19 36.42
N GLY A 781 -37.29 -28.15 36.34
CA GLY A 781 -37.94 -27.73 35.10
C GLY A 781 -37.13 -26.73 34.26
N GLY A 782 -35.95 -26.34 34.73
CA GLY A 782 -35.07 -25.31 34.19
C GLY A 782 -34.95 -24.12 35.14
N ASP A 783 -33.74 -23.58 35.23
CA ASP A 783 -33.33 -22.45 36.07
C ASP A 783 -32.07 -21.80 35.48
N THR A 784 -31.55 -20.74 36.11
CA THR A 784 -30.27 -20.14 35.76
C THR A 784 -29.42 -19.91 37.00
N VAL A 785 -28.19 -20.44 37.00
CA VAL A 785 -27.17 -20.11 38.00
C VAL A 785 -26.44 -18.86 37.51
N SER A 786 -26.47 -17.78 38.29
CA SER A 786 -25.74 -16.54 38.01
C SER A 786 -24.70 -16.30 39.10
N VAL A 787 -23.44 -16.07 38.72
CA VAL A 787 -22.35 -15.77 39.64
C VAL A 787 -21.97 -14.30 39.49
N TYR A 788 -21.89 -13.58 40.60
CA TYR A 788 -21.45 -12.19 40.64
C TYR A 788 -20.15 -12.06 41.43
N ASP A 789 -19.25 -11.22 40.94
CA ASP A 789 -17.98 -10.93 41.60
C ASP A 789 -18.14 -10.06 42.86
N ASP A 790 -17.03 -9.71 43.51
CA ASP A 790 -17.02 -8.90 44.74
C ASP A 790 -17.46 -7.43 44.53
N SER A 791 -17.44 -6.96 43.28
CA SER A 791 -17.94 -5.65 42.86
C SER A 791 -19.46 -5.67 42.60
N GLY A 792 -20.03 -6.86 42.43
CA GLY A 792 -21.43 -7.10 42.08
C GLY A 792 -21.68 -7.13 40.57
N ALA A 793 -20.64 -7.24 39.75
CA ALA A 793 -20.77 -7.47 38.31
C ALA A 793 -21.05 -8.95 38.04
N LEU A 794 -21.86 -9.24 37.01
CA LEU A 794 -22.13 -10.61 36.59
C LEU A 794 -20.85 -11.18 35.99
N TYR A 795 -20.33 -12.25 36.58
CA TYR A 795 -19.10 -12.92 36.16
C TYR A 795 -19.39 -14.06 35.16
N THR A 796 -20.29 -14.97 35.50
CA THR A 796 -20.72 -16.06 34.61
C THR A 796 -22.15 -16.47 34.91
N SER A 797 -22.83 -17.08 33.94
CA SER A 797 -24.16 -17.66 34.15
C SER A 797 -24.41 -18.86 33.25
N GLU A 798 -25.13 -19.86 33.76
CA GLU A 798 -25.51 -21.04 33.00
C GLU A 798 -26.98 -21.40 33.26
N SER A 799 -27.73 -21.60 32.18
CA SER A 799 -29.12 -22.09 32.21
C SER A 799 -29.16 -23.56 31.78
N TYR A 800 -30.05 -24.35 32.37
CA TYR A 800 -30.17 -25.80 32.11
C TYR A 800 -31.61 -26.26 31.84
#